data_AF-A0A7K6A7S9-F1
#
_entry.id   AF-A0A7K6A7S9-F1
#
_cell.length_a   1.000
_cell.length_b   1.000
_cell.length_c   1.000
_cell.angle_alpha   90.00
_cell.angle_beta   90.00
_cell.angle_gamma   90.00
#
_symmetry.space_group_name_H-M   'P 1'
#
loop_
_entity.id
_entity.type
_entity.pdbx_description
1 polymer ?
#
loop_
_entity_poly.entity_id
_entity_poly.type
_entity_poly.pdbx_seq_one_letter_code
_entity_poly.pdbx_strand_id
1 'polypeptide(L)'
;TNLTLSINHIPHIYPTSFAQLKNLMEIDFRCNCVPVRMGPKDLVCNSRLEIENGSFAALTRLKSLYLDANQLLEIPRGLPATLTLLSLEANTIFSIQKANLSELGNIEVLYLGQNCYYRNPCNVSFEIEETAFLELKKLTVLSLKSNNLTYIPPSLSSTLKELYIYNNRIQVIQEQDLSALHNLEILDLSGNCPRCYNAPYPCIPCSSGSIQIHSKAFDSLKSLRILRLHSNSLQSVPSSWFRNIKNLKELDLSQNFLMKEIGDAQFLKFIPSLVELDLSFNFEVKMYSPFLNLSKTFASLSNLETLRLKGYVFKELKAKDLSPLLNLRNLTILDLGTNFIKVADLTVFHEFPALKFIDLSMNKISPSSGESNFYGFCSNPRISVEQYIRQALQDMHYFRYDVYERSCRSKDKEAASYQSSVKEDCLQYGKTLDLSRNNVFFINPSDFKGLSSLRCLNLSDNAISQTLNGSEFSYLSELKYLDFSNNRVDLLYQTAFKELKLLEILDLSNNQHYFLAEGVTHVLSFIKSLTHLKKLMMNENVISTTINTGMESQSLQILEFRGNHLDVLWMDGNFRYLSFFKNLTSLEELDISFNSLSFLPPHVFEAMPAKLKLLNLTNNRLKSFNWGNLAYLKKLVTLDLSNNLLTTVPRELSNCSSALQELMLRNNRIQHLTKHFLRGAFKLRYLDLSSNKIEIIKKSSFPENVINNLEMLLLHGNPFKCNCEAVWFVWWINQTQVTIPLLATDVTCAGPGAHKGRSVVFLDLYTCELDTSYLILYALSASTILSFMVLAVTSHLYFWDVWYSYHYCAAKLKGYRRLSLPDACYDAFIAYDNEDPAVNDWVMEELVKRLEDQKARQFNLCLEGRDWLPGQPVFDNLSQSIQLSKKTVFVLTSKYIKSGSFRTTFYMAHQRLLDEKLDVIILIFLEKVLQKSRYVRLRKRLCRSSVLEWPTNPQSQPFFWQCLKNAIATNNSLAYNKLLQETV
;
A
#
# COMPACT_ATOMS: atom_id res chain seq x y z
N THR A 1 -19.34 -1.33 -16.17
CA THR A 1 -19.53 -1.13 -17.63
C THR A 1 -18.21 -1.18 -18.38
N ASN A 2 -17.11 -0.72 -17.80
CA ASN A 2 -15.79 -0.74 -18.44
C ASN A 2 -14.86 -1.65 -17.64
N LEU A 3 -14.12 -2.51 -18.34
CA LEU A 3 -13.14 -3.42 -17.75
C LEU A 3 -11.79 -3.18 -18.41
N THR A 4 -10.77 -2.88 -17.61
CA THR A 4 -9.39 -2.67 -18.09
C THR A 4 -8.50 -3.74 -17.46
N LEU A 5 -7.93 -4.59 -18.31
CA LEU A 5 -7.02 -5.69 -18.00
C LEU A 5 -5.69 -5.52 -18.75
N SER A 6 -5.31 -4.27 -19.07
CA SER A 6 -4.08 -3.99 -19.80
C SER A 6 -2.83 -4.28 -18.96
N ILE A 7 -1.73 -4.65 -19.62
CA ILE A 7 -0.43 -4.94 -18.97
C ILE A 7 -0.56 -6.02 -17.87
N ASN A 8 -1.21 -7.13 -18.22
CA ASN A 8 -1.29 -8.33 -17.39
C ASN A 8 -0.61 -9.50 -18.12
N HIS A 9 -0.71 -10.71 -17.57
CA HIS A 9 -0.13 -11.93 -18.17
C HIS A 9 -1.22 -12.99 -18.34
N ILE A 10 -2.40 -12.60 -18.84
CA ILE A 10 -3.52 -13.52 -19.03
C ILE A 10 -3.31 -14.30 -20.34
N PRO A 11 -3.14 -15.63 -20.29
CA PRO A 11 -2.74 -16.42 -21.48
C PRO A 11 -3.93 -16.85 -22.37
N HIS A 12 -5.13 -16.99 -21.80
CA HIS A 12 -6.31 -17.54 -22.51
C HIS A 12 -7.59 -16.77 -22.15
N ILE A 13 -8.49 -16.64 -23.13
CA ILE A 13 -9.87 -16.14 -22.96
C ILE A 13 -10.84 -17.25 -23.38
N TYR A 14 -11.76 -17.58 -22.46
CA TYR A 14 -12.79 -18.60 -22.65
C TYR A 14 -14.18 -17.95 -22.75
N PRO A 15 -15.20 -18.66 -23.28
CA PRO A 15 -16.59 -18.20 -23.28
C PRO A 15 -17.17 -17.95 -21.88
N THR A 16 -16.61 -18.59 -20.86
CA THR A 16 -17.01 -18.39 -19.46
C THR A 16 -16.34 -17.17 -18.82
N SER A 17 -15.24 -16.63 -19.38
CA SER A 17 -14.45 -15.55 -18.79
C SER A 17 -15.28 -14.31 -18.43
N PHE A 18 -16.30 -13.98 -19.22
CA PHE A 18 -17.15 -12.81 -19.02
C PHE A 18 -18.62 -13.15 -18.71
N ALA A 19 -18.95 -14.42 -18.42
CA ALA A 19 -20.33 -14.89 -18.32
C ALA A 19 -21.18 -14.15 -17.27
N GLN A 20 -20.55 -13.69 -16.18
CA GLN A 20 -21.22 -12.93 -15.11
C GLN A 20 -21.24 -11.41 -15.37
N LEU A 21 -20.51 -10.91 -16.37
CA LEU A 21 -20.29 -9.49 -16.64
C LEU A 21 -21.13 -8.98 -17.82
N LYS A 22 -22.45 -9.25 -17.79
CA LYS A 22 -23.37 -8.95 -18.92
C LYS A 22 -23.53 -7.47 -19.28
N ASN A 23 -23.17 -6.56 -18.37
CA ASN A 23 -23.29 -5.11 -18.56
C ASN A 23 -22.01 -4.43 -19.07
N LEU A 24 -21.06 -5.20 -19.60
CA LEU A 24 -19.85 -4.64 -20.20
C LEU A 24 -20.19 -3.93 -21.52
N MET A 25 -19.70 -2.69 -21.62
CA MET A 25 -19.74 -1.83 -22.81
C MET A 25 -18.34 -1.67 -23.40
N GLU A 26 -17.30 -1.78 -22.59
CA GLU A 26 -15.91 -1.63 -23.01
C GLU A 26 -15.02 -2.67 -22.32
N ILE A 27 -14.16 -3.30 -23.11
CA ILE A 27 -13.08 -4.17 -22.64
C ILE A 27 -11.76 -3.64 -23.22
N ASP A 28 -10.86 -3.23 -22.34
CA ASP A 28 -9.45 -3.02 -22.67
C ASP A 28 -8.63 -4.21 -22.20
N PHE A 29 -8.17 -5.02 -23.15
CA PHE A 29 -7.35 -6.21 -22.92
C PHE A 29 -5.97 -6.06 -23.58
N ARG A 30 -5.44 -4.84 -23.69
CA ARG A 30 -4.20 -4.58 -24.42
C ARG A 30 -2.96 -5.11 -23.69
N CYS A 31 -1.94 -5.47 -24.45
CA CYS A 31 -0.59 -5.72 -23.93
C CYS A 31 -0.51 -6.83 -22.87
N ASN A 32 -1.32 -7.89 -23.01
CA ASN A 32 -1.18 -9.10 -22.20
C ASN A 32 -0.06 -10.01 -22.72
N CYS A 33 0.24 -9.91 -24.02
CA CYS A 33 1.32 -10.65 -24.66
C CYS A 33 1.98 -9.79 -25.75
N VAL A 34 2.79 -8.81 -25.32
CA VAL A 34 3.42 -7.83 -26.23
C VAL A 34 4.43 -8.50 -27.15
N PRO A 35 4.55 -8.11 -28.44
CA PRO A 35 5.60 -8.61 -29.33
C PRO A 35 7.01 -8.43 -28.74
N VAL A 36 7.88 -9.43 -28.96
CA VAL A 36 9.19 -9.55 -28.30
C VAL A 36 10.05 -8.29 -28.41
N ARG A 37 10.04 -7.60 -29.54
CA ARG A 37 10.86 -6.40 -29.79
C ARG A 37 10.32 -5.13 -29.11
N MET A 38 9.03 -5.09 -28.77
CA MET A 38 8.36 -3.96 -28.11
C MET A 38 8.30 -4.09 -26.59
N GLY A 39 8.14 -5.34 -26.11
CA GLY A 39 7.93 -5.61 -24.69
C GLY A 39 9.20 -5.55 -23.82
N PRO A 40 9.02 -5.59 -22.48
CA PRO A 40 10.11 -5.77 -21.52
C PRO A 40 10.93 -7.03 -21.84
N LYS A 41 12.25 -6.96 -21.63
CA LYS A 41 13.17 -8.08 -21.92
C LYS A 41 13.31 -9.06 -20.76
N ASP A 42 12.93 -8.62 -19.57
CA ASP A 42 12.87 -9.38 -18.33
C ASP A 42 11.61 -10.27 -18.23
N LEU A 43 10.52 -9.89 -18.90
CA LEU A 43 9.25 -10.62 -18.92
C LEU A 43 8.75 -10.79 -20.37
N VAL A 44 9.38 -11.73 -21.09
CA VAL A 44 9.01 -12.02 -22.48
C VAL A 44 7.80 -12.97 -22.51
N CYS A 45 6.78 -12.60 -23.28
CA CYS A 45 5.65 -13.48 -23.53
C CYS A 45 6.04 -14.61 -24.49
N ASN A 46 6.00 -15.86 -24.01
CA ASN A 46 6.44 -17.04 -24.77
C ASN A 46 5.31 -17.72 -25.56
N SER A 47 4.06 -17.52 -25.17
CA SER A 47 2.87 -18.08 -25.80
C SER A 47 1.88 -16.97 -26.10
N ARG A 48 1.46 -16.84 -27.35
CA ARG A 48 0.46 -15.86 -27.78
C ARG A 48 -0.84 -15.99 -26.98
N LEU A 49 -1.62 -14.91 -26.94
CA LEU A 49 -2.98 -14.96 -26.39
C LEU A 49 -3.86 -15.87 -27.24
N GLU A 50 -4.53 -16.84 -26.61
CA GLU A 50 -5.53 -17.68 -27.27
C GLU A 50 -6.93 -17.23 -26.88
N ILE A 51 -7.79 -17.06 -27.88
CA ILE A 51 -9.18 -16.64 -27.70
C ILE A 51 -10.06 -17.71 -28.33
N GLU A 52 -10.88 -18.38 -27.52
CA GLU A 52 -11.84 -19.36 -28.05
C GLU A 52 -12.98 -18.64 -28.80
N ASN A 53 -13.48 -19.28 -29.86
CA ASN A 53 -14.55 -18.73 -30.68
C ASN A 53 -15.82 -18.47 -29.85
N GLY A 54 -16.43 -17.31 -30.04
CA GLY A 54 -17.64 -16.93 -29.31
C GLY A 54 -17.39 -16.43 -27.88
N SER A 55 -16.14 -16.20 -27.48
CA SER A 55 -15.81 -15.70 -26.14
C SER A 55 -16.49 -14.38 -25.76
N PHE A 56 -16.81 -13.55 -26.77
CA PHE A 56 -17.47 -12.25 -26.59
C PHE A 56 -18.96 -12.26 -26.97
N ALA A 57 -19.48 -13.37 -27.51
CA ALA A 57 -20.84 -13.43 -28.07
C ALA A 57 -21.93 -13.18 -27.03
N ALA A 58 -21.69 -13.57 -25.77
CA ALA A 58 -22.63 -13.37 -24.67
C ALA A 58 -22.77 -11.89 -24.23
N LEU A 59 -21.89 -11.00 -24.69
CA LEU A 59 -21.81 -9.60 -24.28
C LEU A 59 -22.64 -8.70 -25.20
N THR A 60 -23.97 -8.74 -25.04
CA THR A 60 -24.93 -8.05 -25.92
C THR A 60 -24.92 -6.52 -25.84
N ARG A 61 -24.11 -5.92 -24.97
CA ARG A 61 -23.97 -4.46 -24.80
C ARG A 61 -22.58 -3.94 -25.14
N LEU A 62 -21.67 -4.82 -25.56
CA LEU A 62 -20.29 -4.46 -25.84
C LEU A 62 -20.23 -3.55 -27.07
N LYS A 63 -19.57 -2.40 -26.92
CA LYS A 63 -19.36 -1.39 -27.97
C LYS A 63 -17.90 -1.25 -28.35
N SER A 64 -16.99 -1.35 -27.39
CA SER A 64 -15.55 -1.13 -27.59
C SER A 64 -14.72 -2.32 -27.12
N LEU A 65 -13.85 -2.82 -28.00
CA LEU A 65 -12.94 -3.92 -27.70
C LEU A 65 -11.51 -3.58 -28.15
N TYR A 66 -10.59 -3.55 -27.18
CA TYR A 66 -9.16 -3.35 -27.44
C TYR A 66 -8.38 -4.63 -27.17
N LEU A 67 -7.74 -5.14 -28.20
CA LEU A 67 -6.94 -6.37 -28.19
C LEU A 67 -5.53 -6.11 -28.74
N ASP A 68 -5.04 -4.87 -28.60
CA ASP A 68 -3.73 -4.46 -29.10
C ASP A 68 -2.60 -5.21 -28.39
N ALA A 69 -1.50 -5.48 -29.11
CA ALA A 69 -0.27 -6.07 -28.59
C ALA A 69 -0.46 -7.40 -27.83
N ASN A 70 -1.17 -8.35 -28.45
CA ASN A 70 -1.42 -9.69 -27.90
C ASN A 70 -0.88 -10.83 -28.78
N GLN A 71 -0.11 -10.51 -29.83
CA GLN A 71 0.43 -11.47 -30.81
C GLN A 71 -0.65 -12.36 -31.47
N LEU A 72 -1.85 -11.81 -31.67
CA LEU A 72 -2.95 -12.51 -32.37
C LEU A 72 -2.61 -12.68 -33.86
N LEU A 73 -2.86 -13.87 -34.41
CA LEU A 73 -2.64 -14.16 -35.83
C LEU A 73 -3.85 -13.79 -36.72
N GLU A 74 -5.05 -13.81 -36.15
CA GLU A 74 -6.30 -13.60 -36.86
C GLU A 74 -7.27 -12.75 -36.03
N ILE A 75 -8.26 -12.17 -36.72
CA ILE A 75 -9.35 -11.44 -36.07
C ILE A 75 -10.24 -12.45 -35.32
N PRO A 76 -10.51 -12.27 -34.02
CA PRO A 76 -11.34 -13.20 -33.25
C PRO A 76 -12.76 -13.34 -33.82
N ARG A 77 -13.31 -14.56 -33.79
CA ARG A 77 -14.67 -14.87 -34.26
C ARG A 77 -15.70 -14.92 -33.13
N GLY A 78 -16.96 -14.73 -33.50
CA GLY A 78 -18.09 -14.64 -32.57
C GLY A 78 -18.13 -13.30 -31.84
N LEU A 79 -17.81 -12.21 -32.54
CA LEU A 79 -17.91 -10.86 -31.99
C LEU A 79 -19.37 -10.38 -31.98
N PRO A 80 -19.82 -9.66 -30.93
CA PRO A 80 -21.21 -9.23 -30.84
C PRO A 80 -21.52 -8.14 -31.89
N ALA A 81 -22.69 -8.23 -32.50
CA ALA A 81 -23.13 -7.27 -33.52
C ALA A 81 -23.30 -5.82 -33.01
N THR A 82 -23.25 -5.59 -31.70
CA THR A 82 -23.29 -4.26 -31.08
C THR A 82 -21.94 -3.54 -31.08
N LEU A 83 -20.86 -4.22 -31.47
CA LEU A 83 -19.51 -3.69 -31.46
C LEU A 83 -19.35 -2.56 -32.49
N THR A 84 -18.90 -1.40 -32.04
CA THR A 84 -18.67 -0.20 -32.87
C THR A 84 -17.20 0.15 -32.99
N LEU A 85 -16.36 -0.24 -32.02
CA LEU A 85 -14.91 -0.01 -32.02
C LEU A 85 -14.15 -1.31 -31.78
N LEU A 86 -13.20 -1.61 -32.67
CA LEU A 86 -12.28 -2.73 -32.56
C LEU A 86 -10.85 -2.26 -32.80
N SER A 87 -9.97 -2.54 -31.85
CA SER A 87 -8.54 -2.22 -31.92
C SER A 87 -7.71 -3.49 -31.85
N LEU A 88 -6.87 -3.70 -32.86
CA LEU A 88 -6.01 -4.86 -33.07
C LEU A 88 -4.59 -4.43 -33.46
N GLU A 89 -4.12 -3.28 -32.94
CA GLU A 89 -2.78 -2.78 -33.21
C GLU A 89 -1.70 -3.70 -32.64
N ALA A 90 -0.51 -3.72 -33.23
CA ALA A 90 0.67 -4.45 -32.72
C ALA A 90 0.45 -5.96 -32.49
N ASN A 91 -0.45 -6.59 -33.25
CA ASN A 91 -0.61 -8.04 -33.32
C ASN A 91 0.22 -8.61 -34.47
N THR A 92 -0.03 -9.86 -34.88
CA THR A 92 0.66 -10.52 -36.00
C THR A 92 -0.32 -10.84 -37.13
N ILE A 93 -1.30 -9.96 -37.34
CA ILE A 93 -2.34 -10.08 -38.38
C ILE A 93 -1.86 -9.34 -39.64
N PHE A 94 -1.46 -10.07 -40.68
CA PHE A 94 -0.92 -9.48 -41.92
C PHE A 94 -1.66 -9.88 -43.20
N SER A 95 -2.77 -10.62 -43.08
CA SER A 95 -3.66 -10.95 -44.20
C SER A 95 -5.11 -10.71 -43.78
N ILE A 96 -5.86 -9.92 -44.56
CA ILE A 96 -7.25 -9.56 -44.29
C ILE A 96 -8.14 -10.04 -45.43
N GLN A 97 -9.05 -10.96 -45.14
CA GLN A 97 -10.03 -11.51 -46.07
C GLN A 97 -11.44 -11.02 -45.72
N LYS A 98 -12.35 -11.02 -46.70
CA LYS A 98 -13.76 -10.69 -46.51
C LYS A 98 -14.42 -11.54 -45.43
N ALA A 99 -14.04 -12.83 -45.35
CA ALA A 99 -14.54 -13.75 -44.33
C ALA A 99 -14.23 -13.26 -42.89
N ASN A 100 -13.05 -12.65 -42.66
CA ASN A 100 -12.64 -12.17 -41.33
C ASN A 100 -13.47 -10.98 -40.84
N LEU A 101 -14.02 -10.19 -41.75
CA LEU A 101 -14.75 -8.95 -41.44
C LEU A 101 -16.28 -9.10 -41.51
N SER A 102 -16.77 -10.27 -41.93
CA SER A 102 -18.20 -10.53 -42.17
C SER A 102 -19.09 -10.28 -40.93
N GLU A 103 -18.58 -10.52 -39.72
CA GLU A 103 -19.29 -10.31 -38.46
C GLU A 103 -19.32 -8.83 -38.00
N LEU A 104 -18.51 -7.96 -38.63
CA LEU A 104 -18.28 -6.58 -38.18
C LEU A 104 -19.16 -5.54 -38.89
N GLY A 105 -20.34 -5.92 -39.38
CA GLY A 105 -21.19 -5.03 -40.20
C GLY A 105 -21.61 -3.70 -39.55
N ASN A 106 -21.56 -3.59 -38.22
CA ASN A 106 -21.86 -2.36 -37.47
C ASN A 106 -20.64 -1.56 -37.01
N ILE A 107 -19.43 -1.96 -37.39
CA ILE A 107 -18.20 -1.31 -36.94
C ILE A 107 -18.09 0.12 -37.49
N GLU A 108 -17.71 1.06 -36.63
CA GLU A 108 -17.51 2.47 -36.96
C GLU A 108 -16.02 2.83 -36.94
N VAL A 109 -15.24 2.21 -36.05
CA VAL A 109 -13.81 2.48 -35.84
C VAL A 109 -13.04 1.17 -35.84
N LEU A 110 -12.06 1.05 -36.76
CA LEU A 110 -11.23 -0.13 -36.91
C LEU A 110 -9.73 0.26 -36.94
N TYR A 111 -8.98 -0.19 -35.93
CA TYR A 111 -7.53 -0.02 -35.86
C TYR A 111 -6.82 -1.35 -36.10
N LEU A 112 -6.06 -1.41 -37.20
CA LEU A 112 -5.31 -2.60 -37.64
C LEU A 112 -3.82 -2.29 -37.83
N GLY A 113 -3.31 -1.19 -37.28
CA GLY A 113 -1.93 -0.75 -37.50
C GLY A 113 -0.86 -1.55 -36.76
N GLN A 114 0.41 -1.29 -37.07
CA GLN A 114 1.59 -1.85 -36.37
C GLN A 114 1.70 -3.40 -36.39
N ASN A 115 0.98 -4.07 -37.28
CA ASN A 115 1.04 -5.53 -37.40
C ASN A 115 2.25 -6.01 -38.23
N CYS A 116 2.84 -5.14 -39.06
CA CYS A 116 4.04 -5.49 -39.81
C CYS A 116 4.96 -4.28 -40.07
N TYR A 117 5.99 -4.13 -39.22
CA TYR A 117 7.03 -3.10 -39.36
C TYR A 117 8.33 -3.47 -38.61
N TYR A 118 9.32 -2.58 -38.52
CA TYR A 118 10.65 -2.93 -38.00
C TYR A 118 10.66 -3.42 -36.53
N ARG A 119 9.77 -2.92 -35.66
CA ARG A 119 9.62 -3.45 -34.29
C ARG A 119 8.67 -4.65 -34.18
N ASN A 120 7.91 -4.95 -35.22
CA ASN A 120 7.04 -6.13 -35.25
C ASN A 120 7.04 -6.72 -36.68
N PRO A 121 8.11 -7.41 -37.08
CA PRO A 121 8.28 -7.83 -38.47
C PRO A 121 7.43 -9.06 -38.79
N CYS A 122 6.77 -9.07 -39.95
CA CYS A 122 6.03 -10.23 -40.47
C CYS A 122 6.74 -10.96 -41.63
N ASN A 123 7.86 -10.42 -42.13
CA ASN A 123 8.67 -10.95 -43.26
C ASN A 123 7.94 -11.08 -44.62
N VAL A 124 6.68 -10.67 -44.71
CA VAL A 124 5.88 -10.63 -45.95
C VAL A 124 5.30 -9.24 -46.18
N SER A 125 4.75 -8.99 -47.36
CA SER A 125 3.87 -7.83 -47.59
C SER A 125 2.50 -8.11 -46.97
N PHE A 126 1.85 -7.05 -46.49
CA PHE A 126 0.50 -7.16 -45.94
C PHE A 126 -0.52 -7.27 -47.07
N GLU A 127 -1.37 -8.29 -47.01
CA GLU A 127 -2.31 -8.65 -48.08
C GLU A 127 -3.74 -8.33 -47.67
N ILE A 128 -4.50 -7.69 -48.57
CA ILE A 128 -5.91 -7.37 -48.36
C ILE A 128 -6.69 -7.82 -49.58
N GLU A 129 -7.73 -8.63 -49.37
CA GLU A 129 -8.64 -9.06 -50.42
C GLU A 129 -9.40 -7.85 -51.00
N GLU A 130 -9.61 -7.84 -52.32
CA GLU A 130 -10.20 -6.70 -53.04
C GLU A 130 -11.57 -6.25 -52.52
N THR A 131 -12.35 -7.18 -51.97
CA THR A 131 -13.70 -6.91 -51.44
C THR A 131 -13.79 -6.92 -49.92
N ALA A 132 -12.65 -6.92 -49.22
CA ALA A 132 -12.59 -7.11 -47.77
C ALA A 132 -13.44 -6.10 -46.98
N PHE A 133 -13.36 -4.82 -47.32
CA PHE A 133 -14.03 -3.73 -46.59
C PHE A 133 -15.42 -3.37 -47.12
N LEU A 134 -15.89 -4.02 -48.20
CA LEU A 134 -17.10 -3.64 -48.93
C LEU A 134 -18.38 -3.69 -48.07
N GLU A 135 -18.46 -4.65 -47.14
CA GLU A 135 -19.65 -4.85 -46.28
C GLU A 135 -19.68 -3.91 -45.06
N LEU A 136 -18.58 -3.20 -44.76
CA LEU A 136 -18.47 -2.33 -43.58
C LEU A 136 -19.08 -0.94 -43.82
N LYS A 137 -20.40 -0.92 -44.04
CA LYS A 137 -21.16 0.28 -44.46
C LYS A 137 -21.26 1.38 -43.39
N LYS A 138 -20.83 1.13 -42.15
CA LYS A 138 -20.81 2.13 -41.07
C LYS A 138 -19.40 2.62 -40.71
N LEU A 139 -18.37 2.11 -41.38
CA LEU A 139 -16.99 2.42 -41.06
C LEU A 139 -16.70 3.90 -41.34
N THR A 140 -16.25 4.61 -40.30
CA THR A 140 -15.87 6.02 -40.34
C THR A 140 -14.37 6.23 -40.16
N VAL A 141 -13.69 5.37 -39.39
CA VAL A 141 -12.26 5.49 -39.10
C VAL A 141 -11.57 4.18 -39.40
N LEU A 142 -10.58 4.21 -40.30
CA LEU A 142 -9.73 3.08 -40.62
C LEU A 142 -8.27 3.44 -40.44
N SER A 143 -7.55 2.67 -39.62
CA SER A 143 -6.09 2.77 -39.52
C SER A 143 -5.41 1.47 -39.95
N LEU A 144 -4.54 1.60 -40.93
CA LEU A 144 -3.66 0.56 -41.46
C LEU A 144 -2.20 1.02 -41.45
N LYS A 145 -1.84 1.88 -40.49
CA LYS A 145 -0.49 2.42 -40.34
C LYS A 145 0.54 1.33 -40.08
N SER A 146 1.79 1.52 -40.50
CA SER A 146 2.91 0.64 -40.10
C SER A 146 2.64 -0.86 -40.33
N ASN A 147 2.10 -1.18 -41.51
CA ASN A 147 1.69 -2.52 -41.90
C ASN A 147 2.44 -3.07 -43.11
N ASN A 148 3.44 -2.36 -43.64
CA ASN A 148 4.16 -2.82 -44.83
C ASN A 148 3.25 -2.98 -46.07
N LEU A 149 2.19 -2.17 -46.17
CA LEU A 149 1.29 -2.12 -47.34
C LEU A 149 2.00 -1.55 -48.57
N THR A 150 1.69 -2.06 -49.76
CA THR A 150 2.28 -1.60 -51.03
C THR A 150 1.31 -0.84 -51.93
N TYR A 151 -0.01 -0.93 -51.65
CA TYR A 151 -1.09 -0.25 -52.37
C TYR A 151 -2.16 0.25 -51.40
N ILE A 152 -3.00 1.19 -51.86
CA ILE A 152 -4.19 1.61 -51.13
C ILE A 152 -5.26 0.52 -51.29
N PRO A 153 -5.90 0.03 -50.20
CA PRO A 153 -6.90 -1.02 -50.31
C PRO A 153 -8.04 -0.61 -51.26
N PRO A 154 -8.43 -1.46 -52.21
CA PRO A 154 -9.56 -1.16 -53.10
C PRO A 154 -10.90 -1.26 -52.34
N SER A 155 -11.96 -0.73 -52.95
CA SER A 155 -13.35 -0.85 -52.47
C SER A 155 -13.60 -0.29 -51.06
N LEU A 156 -12.88 0.77 -50.65
CA LEU A 156 -13.15 1.46 -49.39
C LEU A 156 -14.52 2.18 -49.42
N SER A 157 -15.25 2.12 -48.31
CA SER A 157 -16.57 2.71 -48.18
C SER A 157 -16.54 4.24 -48.26
N SER A 158 -17.54 4.84 -48.90
CA SER A 158 -17.73 6.30 -48.95
C SER A 158 -18.14 6.92 -47.61
N THR A 159 -18.45 6.10 -46.60
CA THR A 159 -18.74 6.55 -45.22
C THR A 159 -17.49 6.95 -44.43
N LEU A 160 -16.30 6.64 -44.95
CA LEU A 160 -15.05 6.90 -44.27
C LEU A 160 -14.82 8.41 -44.09
N LYS A 161 -14.44 8.81 -42.88
CA LYS A 161 -14.05 10.17 -42.49
C LYS A 161 -12.56 10.29 -42.21
N GLU A 162 -11.93 9.25 -41.67
CA GLU A 162 -10.51 9.25 -41.34
C GLU A 162 -9.82 8.01 -41.92
N LEU A 163 -8.79 8.25 -42.73
CA LEU A 163 -7.94 7.20 -43.30
C LEU A 163 -6.48 7.41 -42.90
N TYR A 164 -5.95 6.46 -42.13
CA TYR A 164 -4.56 6.45 -41.71
C TYR A 164 -3.81 5.30 -42.37
N ILE A 165 -3.01 5.59 -43.40
CA ILE A 165 -2.22 4.63 -44.17
C ILE A 165 -0.73 5.01 -44.19
N TYR A 166 -0.31 5.79 -43.20
CA TYR A 166 1.05 6.27 -43.05
C TYR A 166 2.04 5.17 -42.62
N ASN A 167 3.34 5.40 -42.82
CA ASN A 167 4.44 4.49 -42.52
C ASN A 167 4.32 3.11 -43.20
N ASN A 168 3.83 3.08 -44.44
CA ASN A 168 3.77 1.89 -45.28
C ASN A 168 4.82 1.96 -46.41
N ARG A 169 4.67 1.16 -47.46
CA ARG A 169 5.56 1.12 -48.64
C ARG A 169 4.81 1.44 -49.94
N ILE A 170 3.79 2.29 -49.86
CA ILE A 170 2.98 2.70 -51.02
C ILE A 170 3.78 3.68 -51.88
N GLN A 171 4.13 3.29 -53.10
CA GLN A 171 4.96 4.13 -53.97
C GLN A 171 4.16 4.98 -54.95
N VAL A 172 2.98 4.50 -55.36
CA VAL A 172 2.15 5.12 -56.41
C VAL A 172 0.70 5.21 -55.92
N ILE A 173 0.09 6.37 -56.08
CA ILE A 173 -1.33 6.64 -55.83
C ILE A 173 -1.99 6.98 -57.17
N GLN A 174 -2.91 6.13 -57.61
CA GLN A 174 -3.65 6.26 -58.86
C GLN A 174 -4.84 7.20 -58.71
N GLU A 175 -5.47 7.57 -59.84
CA GLU A 175 -6.67 8.43 -59.85
C GLU A 175 -7.86 7.76 -59.14
N GLN A 176 -8.04 6.47 -59.35
CA GLN A 176 -9.20 5.74 -58.83
C GLN A 176 -9.14 5.38 -57.34
N ASP A 177 -7.94 5.35 -56.73
CA ASP A 177 -7.72 4.77 -55.39
C ASP A 177 -8.54 5.46 -54.29
N LEU A 178 -8.74 6.77 -54.39
CA LEU A 178 -9.45 7.60 -53.42
C LEU A 178 -10.78 8.17 -53.98
N SER A 179 -11.16 7.76 -55.19
CA SER A 179 -12.27 8.36 -55.94
C SER A 179 -13.63 8.24 -55.23
N ALA A 180 -13.86 7.17 -54.48
CA ALA A 180 -15.12 6.90 -53.77
C ALA A 180 -15.26 7.64 -52.41
N LEU A 181 -14.18 8.23 -51.88
CA LEU A 181 -14.11 8.72 -50.48
C LEU A 181 -14.54 10.19 -50.32
N HIS A 182 -15.75 10.53 -50.78
CA HIS A 182 -16.22 11.93 -50.80
C HIS A 182 -16.39 12.59 -49.41
N ASN A 183 -16.59 11.80 -48.36
CA ASN A 183 -16.80 12.26 -46.99
C ASN A 183 -15.52 12.31 -46.14
N LEU A 184 -14.36 12.04 -46.74
CA LEU A 184 -13.09 11.99 -46.02
C LEU A 184 -12.71 13.38 -45.49
N GLU A 185 -12.47 13.46 -44.18
CA GLU A 185 -12.05 14.66 -43.46
C GLU A 185 -10.55 14.63 -43.14
N ILE A 186 -9.97 13.46 -42.85
CA ILE A 186 -8.55 13.28 -42.52
C ILE A 186 -7.94 12.21 -43.41
N LEU A 187 -6.85 12.56 -44.09
CA LEU A 187 -6.02 11.63 -44.86
C LEU A 187 -4.56 11.75 -44.44
N ASP A 188 -3.99 10.64 -43.96
CA ASP A 188 -2.59 10.56 -43.59
C ASP A 188 -1.84 9.53 -44.44
N LEU A 189 -0.97 10.06 -45.31
CA LEU A 189 -0.14 9.33 -46.26
C LEU A 189 1.34 9.39 -45.90
N SER A 190 1.67 9.84 -44.69
CA SER A 190 3.03 10.16 -44.29
C SER A 190 3.96 8.93 -44.31
N GLY A 191 5.26 9.10 -44.52
CA GLY A 191 6.25 8.03 -44.34
C GLY A 191 6.17 6.85 -45.32
N ASN A 192 5.48 6.99 -46.45
CA ASN A 192 5.37 5.94 -47.48
C ASN A 192 6.61 5.88 -48.39
N CYS A 193 7.20 7.04 -48.67
CA CYS A 193 8.51 7.18 -49.32
C CYS A 193 9.41 8.08 -48.46
N PRO A 194 9.90 7.56 -47.31
CA PRO A 194 10.45 8.40 -46.26
C PRO A 194 11.77 9.05 -46.63
N ARG A 195 11.96 10.29 -46.16
CA ARG A 195 13.25 10.97 -46.14
C ARG A 195 14.07 10.39 -44.99
N CYS A 196 15.03 9.54 -45.31
CA CYS A 196 15.77 8.78 -44.29
C CYS A 196 16.98 9.49 -43.67
N TYR A 197 17.28 10.73 -44.07
CA TYR A 197 18.44 11.46 -43.56
C TYR A 197 18.29 11.74 -42.06
N ASN A 198 19.23 11.23 -41.24
CA ASN A 198 19.20 11.28 -39.77
C ASN A 198 17.99 10.60 -39.11
N ALA A 199 17.30 9.67 -39.79
CA ALA A 199 16.22 8.91 -39.17
C ALA A 199 16.76 8.05 -38.02
N PRO A 200 16.21 8.13 -36.79
CA PRO A 200 16.67 7.35 -35.63
C PRO A 200 16.12 5.91 -35.62
N TYR A 201 15.59 5.44 -36.76
CA TYR A 201 15.00 4.13 -36.96
C TYR A 201 15.42 3.56 -38.33
N PRO A 202 15.36 2.23 -38.52
CA PRO A 202 15.60 1.63 -39.83
C PRO A 202 14.63 2.21 -40.87
N CYS A 203 15.18 2.90 -41.86
CA CYS A 203 14.43 3.65 -42.85
C CYS A 203 14.85 3.22 -44.25
N ILE A 204 13.87 2.95 -45.11
CA ILE A 204 14.09 2.49 -46.49
C ILE A 204 13.42 3.49 -47.43
N PRO A 205 14.18 4.27 -48.22
CA PRO A 205 13.61 5.19 -49.19
C PRO A 205 13.06 4.44 -50.42
N CYS A 206 12.16 5.09 -51.16
CA CYS A 206 11.63 4.55 -52.42
C CYS A 206 12.66 4.61 -53.56
N SER A 207 12.59 3.64 -54.48
CA SER A 207 13.43 3.60 -55.69
C SER A 207 13.16 4.75 -56.65
N SER A 208 11.92 5.22 -56.74
CA SER A 208 11.48 6.39 -57.51
C SER A 208 12.00 7.72 -56.95
N GLY A 209 12.60 7.73 -55.75
CA GLY A 209 13.06 8.92 -55.05
C GLY A 209 11.96 9.75 -54.36
N SER A 210 10.68 9.61 -54.76
CA SER A 210 9.52 10.26 -54.12
C SER A 210 8.23 9.48 -54.37
N ILE A 211 7.23 9.67 -53.51
CA ILE A 211 5.89 9.11 -53.74
C ILE A 211 5.27 9.73 -54.99
N GLN A 212 4.71 8.90 -55.88
CA GLN A 212 4.06 9.34 -57.10
C GLN A 212 2.56 9.47 -56.86
N ILE A 213 2.04 10.70 -56.82
CA ILE A 213 0.62 10.96 -56.60
C ILE A 213 0.02 11.53 -57.88
N HIS A 214 -0.97 10.85 -58.44
CA HIS A 214 -1.65 11.30 -59.66
C HIS A 214 -2.25 12.71 -59.48
N SER A 215 -2.20 13.53 -60.53
CA SER A 215 -2.61 14.95 -60.49
C SER A 215 -4.05 15.19 -60.03
N LYS A 216 -4.93 14.20 -60.23
CA LYS A 216 -6.36 14.19 -59.86
C LYS A 216 -6.70 13.26 -58.67
N ALA A 217 -5.70 12.68 -58.00
CA ALA A 217 -5.94 11.69 -56.95
C ALA A 217 -6.84 12.19 -55.80
N PHE A 218 -6.85 13.51 -55.55
CA PHE A 218 -7.63 14.13 -54.48
C PHE A 218 -8.90 14.85 -54.96
N ASP A 219 -9.25 14.78 -56.25
CA ASP A 219 -10.37 15.55 -56.84
C ASP A 219 -11.74 15.23 -56.19
N SER A 220 -11.90 14.00 -55.69
CA SER A 220 -13.11 13.50 -55.02
C SER A 220 -13.25 13.97 -53.56
N LEU A 221 -12.16 14.38 -52.91
CA LEU A 221 -12.02 14.60 -51.46
C LEU A 221 -12.50 16.01 -51.04
N LYS A 222 -13.75 16.34 -51.34
CA LYS A 222 -14.31 17.70 -51.13
C LYS A 222 -14.42 18.09 -49.64
N SER A 223 -14.53 17.10 -48.77
CA SER A 223 -14.71 17.29 -47.31
C SER A 223 -13.39 17.35 -46.54
N LEU A 224 -12.25 17.23 -47.22
CA LEU A 224 -10.95 17.08 -46.57
C LEU A 224 -10.56 18.33 -45.77
N ARG A 225 -10.18 18.12 -44.52
CA ARG A 225 -9.78 19.14 -43.54
C ARG A 225 -8.32 18.99 -43.13
N ILE A 226 -7.81 17.76 -43.06
CA ILE A 226 -6.43 17.48 -42.66
C ILE A 226 -5.79 16.59 -43.72
N LEU A 227 -4.68 17.06 -44.29
CA LEU A 227 -3.86 16.28 -45.22
C LEU A 227 -2.43 16.23 -44.69
N ARG A 228 -1.93 15.02 -44.44
CA ARG A 228 -0.56 14.81 -43.99
C ARG A 228 0.24 14.04 -45.03
N LEU A 229 1.33 14.67 -45.44
CA LEU A 229 2.29 14.19 -46.42
C LEU A 229 3.72 14.30 -45.84
N HIS A 230 3.84 14.16 -44.53
CA HIS A 230 5.12 14.15 -43.83
C HIS A 230 6.02 13.03 -44.37
N SER A 231 7.31 13.30 -44.56
CA SER A 231 8.32 12.29 -44.93
C SER A 231 7.89 11.46 -46.14
N ASN A 232 7.61 12.12 -47.26
CA ASN A 232 7.24 11.48 -48.54
C ASN A 232 8.23 11.78 -49.68
N SER A 233 9.36 12.41 -49.32
CA SER A 233 10.44 12.80 -50.23
C SER A 233 9.97 13.66 -51.41
N LEU A 234 8.89 14.43 -51.23
CA LEU A 234 8.33 15.32 -52.26
C LEU A 234 9.33 16.42 -52.64
N GLN A 235 9.44 16.72 -53.94
CA GLN A 235 10.27 17.81 -54.45
C GLN A 235 9.47 19.00 -54.95
N SER A 236 8.20 18.77 -55.33
CA SER A 236 7.25 19.79 -55.75
C SER A 236 5.86 19.44 -55.25
N VAL A 237 4.99 20.45 -55.19
CA VAL A 237 3.60 20.31 -54.75
C VAL A 237 2.66 20.84 -55.85
N PRO A 238 2.08 19.96 -56.68
CA PRO A 238 1.19 20.36 -57.76
C PRO A 238 -0.05 21.11 -57.26
N SER A 239 -0.35 22.26 -57.85
CA SER A 239 -1.57 23.03 -57.53
C SER A 239 -2.86 22.27 -57.87
N SER A 240 -2.80 21.27 -58.77
CA SER A 240 -3.95 20.46 -59.15
C SER A 240 -4.52 19.67 -57.97
N TRP A 241 -3.69 19.25 -57.02
CA TRP A 241 -4.08 18.50 -55.82
C TRP A 241 -5.15 19.22 -54.99
N PHE A 242 -5.14 20.55 -55.00
CA PHE A 242 -6.02 21.37 -54.15
C PHE A 242 -7.17 22.03 -54.93
N ARG A 243 -7.36 21.70 -56.20
CA ARG A 243 -8.37 22.36 -57.06
C ARG A 243 -9.77 22.30 -56.45
N ASN A 244 -10.15 21.14 -55.91
CA ASN A 244 -11.48 20.87 -55.34
C ASN A 244 -11.52 20.89 -53.80
N ILE A 245 -10.37 20.99 -53.11
CA ILE A 245 -10.30 20.94 -51.64
C ILE A 245 -10.39 22.35 -51.06
N LYS A 246 -11.62 22.80 -50.74
CA LYS A 246 -11.85 24.18 -50.26
C LYS A 246 -11.80 24.35 -48.74
N ASN A 247 -11.89 23.26 -47.98
CA ASN A 247 -12.04 23.29 -46.52
C ASN A 247 -10.80 22.82 -45.76
N LEU A 248 -9.63 22.74 -46.43
CA LEU A 248 -8.39 22.29 -45.80
C LEU A 248 -8.00 23.23 -44.66
N LYS A 249 -7.71 22.65 -43.49
CA LYS A 249 -7.35 23.34 -42.25
C LYS A 249 -5.92 23.07 -41.83
N GLU A 250 -5.46 21.82 -41.97
CA GLU A 250 -4.10 21.41 -41.61
C GLU A 250 -3.43 20.77 -42.83
N LEU A 251 -2.23 21.22 -43.15
CA LEU A 251 -1.37 20.66 -44.18
C LEU A 251 0.02 20.44 -43.62
N ASP A 252 0.40 19.16 -43.48
CA ASP A 252 1.74 18.76 -43.07
C ASP A 252 2.55 18.29 -44.28
N LEU A 253 3.59 19.06 -44.61
CA LEU A 253 4.56 18.80 -45.67
C LEU A 253 5.98 18.68 -45.11
N SER A 254 6.11 18.39 -43.81
CA SER A 254 7.41 18.26 -43.14
C SER A 254 8.25 17.08 -43.67
N GLN A 255 9.55 17.12 -43.48
CA GLN A 255 10.51 16.06 -43.88
C GLN A 255 10.44 15.70 -45.39
N ASN A 256 10.17 16.67 -46.27
CA ASN A 256 10.27 16.50 -47.73
C ASN A 256 11.52 17.22 -48.27
N PHE A 257 11.62 17.43 -49.58
CA PHE A 257 12.71 18.18 -50.24
C PHE A 257 12.18 19.47 -50.89
N LEU A 258 11.32 20.20 -50.19
CA LEU A 258 10.53 21.32 -50.74
C LEU A 258 11.21 22.69 -50.63
N MET A 259 12.49 22.79 -50.29
CA MET A 259 13.17 24.08 -50.13
C MET A 259 12.99 25.02 -51.34
N LYS A 260 13.06 24.50 -52.57
CA LYS A 260 12.82 25.28 -53.80
C LYS A 260 11.35 25.61 -54.00
N GLU A 261 10.46 24.66 -53.73
CA GLU A 261 9.00 24.83 -53.81
C GLU A 261 8.51 25.92 -52.83
N ILE A 262 9.09 26.05 -51.63
CA ILE A 262 8.73 27.10 -50.66
C ILE A 262 8.94 28.52 -51.23
N GLY A 263 9.93 28.69 -52.11
CA GLY A 263 10.19 29.97 -52.79
C GLY A 263 9.19 30.31 -53.90
N ASP A 264 8.45 29.33 -54.44
CA ASP A 264 7.45 29.52 -55.49
C ASP A 264 6.01 29.37 -54.96
N ALA A 265 5.71 28.22 -54.35
CA ALA A 265 4.54 27.90 -53.54
C ALA A 265 3.20 28.34 -54.17
N GLN A 266 3.01 28.06 -55.48
CA GLN A 266 1.79 28.46 -56.20
C GLN A 266 0.53 27.76 -55.67
N PHE A 267 0.69 26.56 -55.10
CA PHE A 267 -0.41 25.77 -54.56
C PHE A 267 -1.15 26.46 -53.39
N LEU A 268 -0.48 27.35 -52.65
CA LEU A 268 -1.07 28.07 -51.52
C LEU A 268 -2.28 28.93 -51.92
N LYS A 269 -2.33 29.43 -53.17
CA LYS A 269 -3.46 30.19 -53.71
C LYS A 269 -4.77 29.39 -53.73
N PHE A 270 -4.70 28.06 -53.72
CA PHE A 270 -5.86 27.18 -53.80
C PHE A 270 -6.43 26.80 -52.43
N ILE A 271 -5.71 27.09 -51.34
CA ILE A 271 -6.05 26.71 -49.96
C ILE A 271 -6.10 27.91 -48.98
N PRO A 272 -6.89 28.96 -49.25
CA PRO A 272 -6.96 30.13 -48.37
C PRO A 272 -7.58 29.84 -46.99
N SER A 273 -8.24 28.69 -46.83
CA SER A 273 -8.92 28.26 -45.60
C SER A 273 -8.01 27.63 -44.55
N LEU A 274 -6.73 27.43 -44.89
CA LEU A 274 -5.70 26.78 -44.08
C LEU A 274 -5.46 27.55 -42.77
N VAL A 275 -5.32 26.80 -41.68
CA VAL A 275 -5.09 27.29 -40.32
C VAL A 275 -3.69 26.90 -39.85
N GLU A 276 -3.24 25.68 -40.16
CA GLU A 276 -1.92 25.17 -39.81
C GLU A 276 -1.17 24.69 -41.05
N LEU A 277 0.06 25.19 -41.22
CA LEU A 277 0.98 24.77 -42.26
C LEU A 277 2.33 24.37 -41.65
N ASP A 278 2.71 23.11 -41.82
CA ASP A 278 4.02 22.61 -41.41
C ASP A 278 4.90 22.31 -42.63
N LEU A 279 5.99 23.05 -42.75
CA LEU A 279 7.01 22.92 -43.80
C LEU A 279 8.38 22.55 -43.21
N SER A 280 8.40 21.98 -42.01
CA SER A 280 9.63 21.74 -41.27
C SER A 280 10.52 20.67 -41.91
N PHE A 281 11.83 20.77 -41.72
CA PHE A 281 12.87 19.84 -42.19
C PHE A 281 12.88 19.61 -43.72
N ASN A 282 12.57 20.66 -44.49
CA ASN A 282 12.61 20.65 -45.95
C ASN A 282 13.97 21.06 -46.57
N PHE A 283 15.02 21.23 -45.75
CA PHE A 283 16.36 21.63 -46.20
C PHE A 283 16.97 20.72 -47.27
N GLU A 284 17.78 21.29 -48.16
CA GLU A 284 18.61 20.55 -49.11
C GLU A 284 19.89 20.04 -48.41
N VAL A 285 20.19 18.74 -48.57
CA VAL A 285 21.31 18.09 -47.86
C VAL A 285 22.64 18.72 -48.30
N LYS A 286 23.50 19.06 -47.33
CA LYS A 286 24.79 19.78 -47.52
C LYS A 286 24.64 21.23 -47.99
N MET A 287 23.44 21.80 -48.05
CA MET A 287 23.22 23.21 -48.36
C MET A 287 22.99 24.02 -47.09
N TYR A 288 23.57 25.23 -47.02
CA TYR A 288 23.32 26.18 -45.94
C TYR A 288 23.00 27.56 -46.53
N SER A 289 21.71 27.86 -46.66
CA SER A 289 21.21 29.04 -47.35
C SER A 289 21.68 30.34 -46.69
N PRO A 290 22.01 31.40 -47.44
CA PRO A 290 22.30 32.70 -46.84
C PRO A 290 21.07 33.32 -46.14
N PHE A 291 19.88 33.19 -46.72
CA PHE A 291 18.64 33.80 -46.22
C PHE A 291 17.43 32.86 -46.39
N LEU A 292 16.34 33.18 -45.71
CA LEU A 292 15.04 32.54 -45.87
C LEU A 292 14.36 33.10 -47.13
N ASN A 293 13.86 32.23 -48.01
CA ASN A 293 13.16 32.63 -49.23
C ASN A 293 11.70 32.17 -49.20
N LEU A 294 10.79 33.09 -48.89
CA LEU A 294 9.35 32.83 -48.89
C LEU A 294 8.68 33.44 -50.13
N SER A 295 7.82 32.67 -50.78
CA SER A 295 7.00 33.18 -51.89
C SER A 295 6.03 34.27 -51.42
N LYS A 296 5.70 35.19 -52.33
CA LYS A 296 4.63 36.18 -52.09
C LYS A 296 3.25 35.55 -51.92
N THR A 297 3.08 34.29 -52.34
CA THR A 297 1.80 33.57 -52.24
C THR A 297 1.39 33.24 -50.81
N PHE A 298 2.31 33.24 -49.85
CA PHE A 298 1.99 33.07 -48.43
C PHE A 298 0.99 34.12 -47.92
N ALA A 299 0.98 35.32 -48.50
CA ALA A 299 0.01 36.37 -48.17
C ALA A 299 -1.44 36.01 -48.50
N SER A 300 -1.69 34.94 -49.28
CA SER A 300 -3.04 34.46 -49.60
C SER A 300 -3.69 33.62 -48.49
N LEU A 301 -2.91 33.20 -47.48
CA LEU A 301 -3.37 32.34 -46.39
C LEU A 301 -4.02 33.15 -45.26
N SER A 302 -5.13 33.82 -45.55
CA SER A 302 -5.78 34.76 -44.63
C SER A 302 -6.20 34.17 -43.28
N ASN A 303 -6.43 32.85 -43.21
CA ASN A 303 -6.86 32.15 -42.00
C ASN A 303 -5.71 31.48 -41.23
N LEU A 304 -4.45 31.64 -41.68
CA LEU A 304 -3.31 30.96 -41.10
C LEU A 304 -3.07 31.43 -39.67
N GLU A 305 -3.06 30.50 -38.73
CA GLU A 305 -2.79 30.74 -37.31
C GLU A 305 -1.40 30.23 -36.91
N THR A 306 -0.96 29.11 -37.50
CA THR A 306 0.30 28.45 -37.18
C THR A 306 1.12 28.18 -38.44
N LEU A 307 2.35 28.70 -38.47
CA LEU A 307 3.34 28.39 -39.50
C LEU A 307 4.60 27.82 -38.86
N ARG A 308 4.97 26.58 -39.25
CA ARG A 308 6.21 25.95 -38.82
C ARG A 308 7.19 25.77 -39.97
N LEU A 309 8.40 26.27 -39.75
CA LEU A 309 9.50 26.30 -40.72
C LEU A 309 10.81 25.84 -40.04
N LYS A 310 10.74 24.83 -39.16
CA LYS A 310 11.95 24.28 -38.55
C LYS A 310 12.84 23.65 -39.62
N GLY A 311 14.16 23.61 -39.42
CA GLY A 311 15.03 22.87 -40.34
C GLY A 311 14.91 23.26 -41.82
N TYR A 312 14.64 24.53 -42.14
CA TYR A 312 14.89 25.11 -43.46
C TYR A 312 16.40 25.33 -43.69
N VAL A 313 17.13 25.63 -42.60
CA VAL A 313 18.59 25.77 -42.52
C VAL A 313 19.14 26.98 -43.30
N PHE A 314 19.26 28.12 -42.62
CA PHE A 314 19.72 29.39 -43.21
C PHE A 314 20.51 30.27 -42.22
N LYS A 315 21.35 31.18 -42.74
CA LYS A 315 22.34 31.94 -41.94
C LYS A 315 21.77 33.19 -41.28
N GLU A 316 21.07 34.03 -42.04
CA GLU A 316 20.61 35.35 -41.60
C GLU A 316 19.09 35.49 -41.77
N LEU A 317 18.41 36.01 -40.75
CA LEU A 317 17.00 36.40 -40.81
C LEU A 317 16.89 37.92 -40.90
N LYS A 318 16.43 38.43 -42.04
CA LYS A 318 16.21 39.87 -42.28
C LYS A 318 14.72 40.18 -42.30
N ALA A 319 14.35 41.41 -41.95
CA ALA A 319 12.95 41.86 -41.95
C ALA A 319 12.23 41.59 -43.30
N LYS A 320 12.93 41.80 -44.42
CA LYS A 320 12.40 41.55 -45.78
C LYS A 320 12.03 40.09 -46.04
N ASP A 321 12.70 39.14 -45.38
CA ASP A 321 12.52 37.70 -45.61
C ASP A 321 11.15 37.23 -45.10
N LEU A 322 10.58 37.95 -44.11
CA LEU A 322 9.24 37.70 -43.55
C LEU A 322 8.14 38.60 -44.14
N SER A 323 8.48 39.46 -45.11
CA SER A 323 7.52 40.41 -45.71
C SER A 323 6.22 39.78 -46.24
N PRO A 324 6.18 38.55 -46.80
CA PRO A 324 4.93 37.92 -47.23
C PRO A 324 3.97 37.60 -46.07
N LEU A 325 4.47 37.50 -44.83
CA LEU A 325 3.70 37.10 -43.66
C LEU A 325 3.11 38.28 -42.88
N LEU A 326 3.64 39.49 -43.08
CA LEU A 326 3.26 40.68 -42.31
C LEU A 326 1.77 41.03 -42.40
N ASN A 327 1.13 40.72 -43.53
CA ASN A 327 -0.30 41.00 -43.75
C ASN A 327 -1.24 39.94 -43.14
N LEU A 328 -0.72 38.85 -42.58
CA LEU A 328 -1.51 37.76 -42.00
C LEU A 328 -2.03 38.15 -40.61
N ARG A 329 -3.29 38.55 -40.55
CA ARG A 329 -3.92 39.06 -39.32
C ARG A 329 -4.21 37.99 -38.26
N ASN A 330 -4.28 36.73 -38.67
CA ASN A 330 -4.61 35.62 -37.76
C ASN A 330 -3.36 34.85 -37.31
N LEU A 331 -2.16 35.18 -37.81
CA LEU A 331 -0.95 34.43 -37.50
C LEU A 331 -0.56 34.64 -36.03
N THR A 332 -0.69 33.57 -35.23
CA THR A 332 -0.41 33.58 -33.79
C THR A 332 0.89 32.86 -33.43
N ILE A 333 1.26 31.83 -34.18
CA ILE A 333 2.47 31.02 -33.96
C ILE A 333 3.35 31.08 -35.21
N LEU A 334 4.58 31.55 -35.04
CA LEU A 334 5.64 31.47 -36.04
C LEU A 334 6.81 30.70 -35.44
N ASP A 335 7.06 29.53 -36.02
CA ASP A 335 8.10 28.63 -35.55
C ASP A 335 9.26 28.55 -36.55
N LEU A 336 10.40 29.09 -36.13
CA LEU A 336 11.67 29.13 -36.85
C LEU A 336 12.77 28.41 -36.06
N GLY A 337 12.42 27.46 -35.18
CA GLY A 337 13.38 26.68 -34.42
C GLY A 337 14.29 25.80 -35.29
N THR A 338 15.46 25.41 -34.77
CA THR A 338 16.37 24.46 -35.45
C THR A 338 16.74 24.87 -36.89
N ASN A 339 17.02 26.15 -37.15
CA ASN A 339 17.41 26.66 -38.47
C ASN A 339 18.89 27.03 -38.58
N PHE A 340 19.65 26.90 -37.49
CA PHE A 340 21.05 27.33 -37.40
C PHE A 340 21.25 28.82 -37.76
N ILE A 341 20.26 29.67 -37.50
CA ILE A 341 20.33 31.12 -37.74
C ILE A 341 21.44 31.71 -36.88
N LYS A 342 22.33 32.53 -37.45
CA LYS A 342 23.43 33.19 -36.75
C LYS A 342 23.10 34.62 -36.35
N VAL A 343 22.41 35.33 -37.23
CA VAL A 343 22.03 36.74 -37.06
C VAL A 343 20.54 36.85 -37.37
N ALA A 344 19.79 37.47 -36.45
CA ALA A 344 18.36 37.67 -36.61
C ALA A 344 17.99 39.11 -36.24
N ASP A 345 17.30 39.79 -37.15
CA ASP A 345 16.67 41.07 -36.85
C ASP A 345 15.36 40.83 -36.10
N LEU A 346 15.37 41.00 -34.78
CA LEU A 346 14.20 40.77 -33.94
C LEU A 346 13.16 41.90 -34.03
N THR A 347 13.50 43.04 -34.62
CA THR A 347 12.60 44.22 -34.66
C THR A 347 11.37 43.97 -35.53
N VAL A 348 11.49 43.11 -36.55
CA VAL A 348 10.40 42.72 -37.46
C VAL A 348 9.20 42.10 -36.72
N PHE A 349 9.42 41.46 -35.57
CA PHE A 349 8.34 40.81 -34.81
C PHE A 349 7.37 41.78 -34.15
N HIS A 350 7.73 43.07 -34.08
CA HIS A 350 6.81 44.13 -33.67
C HIS A 350 5.77 44.43 -34.76
N GLU A 351 6.10 44.21 -36.04
CA GLU A 351 5.20 44.51 -37.15
C GLU A 351 4.04 43.52 -37.28
N PHE A 352 4.11 42.36 -36.62
CA PHE A 352 3.06 41.36 -36.64
C PHE A 352 1.91 41.71 -35.67
N PRO A 353 0.66 41.80 -36.15
CA PRO A 353 -0.45 42.31 -35.35
C PRO A 353 -0.98 41.32 -34.29
N ALA A 354 -0.92 40.01 -34.56
CA ALA A 354 -1.56 38.98 -33.73
C ALA A 354 -0.59 37.91 -33.19
N LEU A 355 0.71 38.08 -33.43
CA LEU A 355 1.72 37.07 -33.09
C LEU A 355 1.84 36.94 -31.57
N LYS A 356 1.56 35.73 -31.07
CA LYS A 356 1.60 35.38 -29.64
C LYS A 356 2.84 34.58 -29.29
N PHE A 357 3.29 33.68 -30.16
CA PHE A 357 4.43 32.82 -29.90
C PHE A 357 5.42 32.85 -31.06
N ILE A 358 6.67 33.14 -30.74
CA ILE A 358 7.79 33.24 -31.68
C ILE A 358 8.85 32.25 -31.21
N ASP A 359 9.04 31.16 -31.95
CA ASP A 359 10.06 30.16 -31.64
C ASP A 359 11.31 30.39 -32.50
N LEU A 360 12.40 30.81 -31.85
CA LEU A 360 13.75 30.88 -32.41
C LEU A 360 14.71 29.95 -31.65
N SER A 361 14.19 28.95 -30.96
CA SER A 361 14.98 27.98 -30.19
C SER A 361 15.93 27.16 -31.06
N MET A 362 17.00 26.64 -30.46
CA MET A 362 17.97 25.76 -31.12
C MET A 362 18.56 26.36 -32.42
N ASN A 363 18.80 27.67 -32.41
CA ASN A 363 19.54 28.36 -33.45
C ASN A 363 20.98 28.63 -32.98
N LYS A 364 21.72 29.43 -33.76
CA LYS A 364 23.09 29.85 -33.43
C LYS A 364 23.16 31.36 -33.23
N ILE A 365 22.06 31.97 -32.79
CA ILE A 365 21.95 33.43 -32.66
C ILE A 365 22.96 33.87 -31.61
N SER A 366 23.79 34.82 -32.00
CA SER A 366 24.77 35.48 -31.14
C SER A 366 24.66 36.99 -31.34
N PRO A 367 25.04 37.81 -30.33
CA PRO A 367 25.04 39.26 -30.48
C PRO A 367 25.87 39.66 -31.68
N SER A 368 25.32 40.51 -32.56
CA SER A 368 26.03 41.00 -33.73
C SER A 368 27.17 41.92 -33.29
N SER A 369 28.38 41.37 -33.17
CA SER A 369 29.59 42.17 -33.21
C SER A 369 29.65 42.81 -34.59
N GLY A 370 29.53 44.14 -34.67
CA GLY A 370 30.15 44.87 -35.77
C GLY A 370 31.60 44.39 -35.85
N GLU A 371 32.00 43.93 -37.04
CA GLU A 371 33.34 43.47 -37.44
C GLU A 371 34.42 43.45 -36.34
N SER A 372 34.86 42.27 -35.91
CA SER A 372 36.30 42.00 -35.68
C SER A 372 36.55 40.56 -35.23
N ASN A 373 37.62 40.01 -35.79
CA ASN A 373 38.22 38.71 -35.48
C ASN A 373 38.29 38.42 -33.98
N PHE A 374 37.73 37.30 -33.53
CA PHE A 374 38.23 36.62 -32.34
C PHE A 374 38.32 35.11 -32.58
N TYR A 375 39.53 34.60 -32.32
CA TYR A 375 39.91 33.21 -32.42
C TYR A 375 39.09 32.34 -31.47
N GLY A 376 38.73 31.16 -31.96
CA GLY A 376 37.86 30.22 -31.28
C GLY A 376 38.40 29.74 -29.95
N PHE A 377 37.48 29.59 -29.00
CA PHE A 377 37.58 28.67 -27.88
C PHE A 377 36.25 27.92 -27.79
N CYS A 378 36.25 26.65 -28.19
CA CYS A 378 35.17 25.72 -27.87
C CYS A 378 35.54 25.01 -26.57
N SER A 379 34.82 25.31 -25.50
CA SER A 379 34.71 24.41 -24.35
C SER A 379 33.33 23.77 -24.40
N ASN A 380 33.28 22.49 -24.78
CA ASN A 380 32.09 21.67 -24.63
C ASN A 380 31.78 21.53 -23.13
N PRO A 381 30.63 22.02 -22.64
CA PRO A 381 30.15 21.57 -21.35
C PRO A 381 29.67 20.13 -21.51
N ARG A 382 30.19 19.22 -20.68
CA ARG A 382 29.55 17.93 -20.48
C ARG A 382 28.20 18.19 -19.83
N ILE A 383 27.14 18.18 -20.63
CA ILE A 383 25.75 18.21 -20.18
C ILE A 383 25.45 16.83 -19.58
N SER A 384 24.72 16.80 -18.47
CA SER A 384 24.28 15.56 -17.83
C SER A 384 23.34 14.78 -18.78
N VAL A 385 23.57 13.48 -18.90
CA VAL A 385 22.89 12.61 -19.87
C VAL A 385 21.37 12.54 -19.63
N GLU A 386 20.91 12.69 -18.38
CA GLU A 386 19.49 12.63 -18.02
C GLU A 386 18.68 13.87 -18.46
N GLN A 387 19.28 15.05 -18.42
CA GLN A 387 18.62 16.29 -18.85
C GLN A 387 18.46 16.30 -20.38
N TYR A 388 19.48 15.80 -21.10
CA TYR A 388 19.44 15.55 -22.55
C TYR A 388 18.33 14.57 -22.94
N ILE A 389 18.09 13.49 -22.17
CA ILE A 389 17.07 12.47 -22.52
C ILE A 389 15.65 13.03 -22.44
N ARG A 390 15.30 13.81 -21.41
CA ARG A 390 13.95 14.43 -21.32
C ARG A 390 13.74 15.51 -22.38
N GLN A 391 14.80 16.27 -22.68
CA GLN A 391 14.78 17.38 -23.62
C GLN A 391 14.79 16.92 -25.10
N ALA A 392 15.54 15.86 -25.43
CA ALA A 392 15.55 15.24 -26.76
C ALA A 392 14.21 14.60 -27.13
N LEU A 393 13.37 14.21 -26.16
CA LEU A 393 12.05 13.63 -26.40
C LEU A 393 11.05 14.61 -27.03
N GLN A 394 11.16 15.91 -26.75
CA GLN A 394 10.33 16.96 -27.37
C GLN A 394 10.78 17.24 -28.81
N ASP A 395 12.10 17.39 -29.02
CA ASP A 395 12.71 17.67 -30.34
C ASP A 395 12.63 16.47 -31.29
N MET A 396 12.45 15.26 -30.76
CA MET A 396 12.26 14.06 -31.56
C MET A 396 10.95 14.06 -32.35
N HIS A 397 9.98 14.96 -32.11
CA HIS A 397 8.67 14.95 -32.80
C HIS A 397 8.77 14.70 -34.32
N TYR A 398 9.60 15.48 -35.03
CA TYR A 398 9.78 15.37 -36.48
C TYR A 398 10.61 14.17 -36.96
N PHE A 399 11.27 13.47 -36.02
CA PHE A 399 12.14 12.33 -36.29
C PHE A 399 11.63 11.04 -35.63
N ARG A 400 10.47 11.06 -34.96
CA ARG A 400 9.83 9.85 -34.44
C ARG A 400 9.29 9.04 -35.62
N TYR A 401 9.34 7.72 -35.49
CA TYR A 401 8.75 6.84 -36.49
C TYR A 401 7.22 7.03 -36.55
N ASP A 402 6.54 7.01 -35.40
CA ASP A 402 5.10 7.24 -35.29
C ASP A 402 4.83 8.15 -34.08
N VAL A 403 4.42 9.40 -34.34
CA VAL A 403 4.11 10.38 -33.29
C VAL A 403 2.81 10.01 -32.56
N TYR A 404 1.90 9.31 -33.23
CA TYR A 404 0.58 8.95 -32.71
C TYR A 404 0.54 7.49 -32.25
N GLU A 405 1.69 6.89 -31.93
CA GLU A 405 1.81 5.55 -31.36
C GLU A 405 1.12 5.49 -29.99
N ARG A 406 0.27 4.47 -29.77
CA ARG A 406 -0.36 4.26 -28.47
C ARG A 406 0.59 3.49 -27.57
N SER A 407 0.84 4.02 -26.38
CA SER A 407 1.52 3.29 -25.32
C SER A 407 0.59 2.26 -24.69
N CYS A 408 1.13 1.11 -24.27
CA CYS A 408 0.39 0.11 -23.50
C CYS A 408 -0.24 0.66 -22.20
N ARG A 409 0.23 1.81 -21.70
CA ARG A 409 -0.23 2.43 -20.45
C ARG A 409 -1.50 3.26 -20.59
N SER A 410 -1.79 3.82 -21.76
CA SER A 410 -2.93 4.72 -21.98
C SER A 410 -3.74 4.31 -23.20
N LYS A 411 -5.08 4.37 -23.12
CA LYS A 411 -5.99 4.09 -24.26
C LYS A 411 -5.96 5.20 -25.29
N ASP A 412 -5.77 6.42 -24.82
CA ASP A 412 -5.69 7.60 -25.66
C ASP A 412 -4.41 7.51 -26.49
N LYS A 413 -4.49 7.93 -27.76
CA LYS A 413 -3.29 8.28 -28.52
C LYS A 413 -2.50 9.21 -27.61
N GLU A 414 -1.21 8.93 -27.36
CA GLU A 414 -0.37 9.95 -26.75
C GLU A 414 -0.62 11.20 -27.59
N ALA A 415 -1.17 12.25 -26.98
CA ALA A 415 -1.44 13.47 -27.71
C ALA A 415 -0.15 13.76 -28.46
N ALA A 416 -0.24 14.09 -29.75
CA ALA A 416 0.87 14.73 -30.42
C ALA A 416 1.00 16.13 -29.81
N SER A 417 1.29 16.21 -28.51
CA SER A 417 1.70 17.41 -27.84
C SER A 417 3.10 17.62 -28.38
N TYR A 418 3.16 18.35 -29.49
CA TYR A 418 4.21 19.33 -29.66
C TYR A 418 4.19 20.22 -28.41
N GLN A 419 4.84 19.75 -27.34
CA GLN A 419 4.96 20.46 -26.11
C GLN A 419 6.15 21.37 -26.33
N SER A 420 5.87 22.66 -26.50
CA SER A 420 6.90 23.69 -26.60
C SER A 420 7.93 23.50 -25.46
N SER A 421 9.21 23.76 -25.76
CA SER A 421 10.26 23.91 -24.74
C SER A 421 9.88 24.94 -23.66
N VAL A 422 9.00 25.86 -24.01
CA VAL A 422 8.47 26.88 -23.12
C VAL A 422 7.42 26.32 -22.18
N LYS A 423 7.59 26.61 -20.88
CA LYS A 423 6.62 26.26 -19.83
C LYS A 423 5.24 26.87 -20.12
N GLU A 424 4.19 26.11 -19.87
CA GLU A 424 2.80 26.51 -20.17
C GLU A 424 2.42 27.85 -19.51
N ASP A 425 2.89 28.09 -18.28
CA ASP A 425 2.73 29.36 -17.55
C ASP A 425 3.16 30.57 -18.40
N CYS A 426 4.29 30.46 -19.10
CA CYS A 426 4.82 31.54 -19.93
C CYS A 426 3.92 31.85 -21.14
N LEU A 427 3.34 30.82 -21.77
CA LEU A 427 2.39 31.00 -22.89
C LEU A 427 1.08 31.67 -22.42
N GLN A 428 0.67 31.45 -21.17
CA GLN A 428 -0.54 32.08 -20.60
C GLN A 428 -0.35 33.59 -20.34
N TYR A 429 0.88 34.05 -20.11
CA TYR A 429 1.15 35.47 -19.84
C TYR A 429 0.90 36.37 -21.07
N GLY A 430 1.12 35.87 -22.28
CA GLY A 430 0.80 36.55 -23.54
C GLY A 430 1.90 36.40 -24.60
N LYS A 431 2.36 37.51 -25.18
CA LYS A 431 3.35 37.49 -26.25
C LYS A 431 4.69 36.94 -25.75
N THR A 432 5.17 35.87 -26.39
CA THR A 432 6.30 35.06 -25.97
C THR A 432 7.35 34.96 -27.08
N LEU A 433 8.60 35.18 -26.71
CA LEU A 433 9.76 34.96 -27.55
C LEU A 433 10.64 33.86 -26.94
N ASP A 434 10.82 32.76 -27.67
CA ASP A 434 11.73 31.69 -27.29
C ASP A 434 13.07 31.84 -28.02
N LEU A 435 14.11 32.20 -27.27
CA LEU A 435 15.51 32.27 -27.69
C LEU A 435 16.36 31.19 -26.99
N SER A 436 15.73 30.15 -26.44
CA SER A 436 16.45 29.08 -25.75
C SER A 436 17.40 28.32 -26.67
N ARG A 437 18.47 27.76 -26.10
CA ARG A 437 19.47 26.96 -26.84
C ARG A 437 20.06 27.70 -28.04
N ASN A 438 20.40 28.96 -27.85
CA ASN A 438 21.15 29.76 -28.80
C ASN A 438 22.60 29.95 -28.31
N ASN A 439 23.36 30.78 -29.02
CA ASN A 439 24.74 31.11 -28.67
C ASN A 439 24.84 32.53 -28.09
N VAL A 440 23.82 32.99 -27.37
CA VAL A 440 23.85 34.31 -26.73
C VAL A 440 24.81 34.23 -25.55
N PHE A 441 25.88 35.03 -25.56
CA PHE A 441 26.87 35.07 -24.47
C PHE A 441 26.92 36.43 -23.76
N PHE A 442 26.36 37.46 -24.39
CA PHE A 442 26.26 38.83 -23.88
C PHE A 442 24.92 39.42 -24.32
N ILE A 443 24.32 40.29 -23.52
CA ILE A 443 23.05 40.94 -23.83
C ILE A 443 23.28 42.43 -23.95
N ASN A 444 22.98 42.99 -25.13
CA ASN A 444 22.91 44.43 -25.32
C ASN A 444 21.45 44.89 -25.24
N PRO A 445 21.14 45.99 -24.52
CA PRO A 445 19.80 46.56 -24.51
C PRO A 445 19.20 46.76 -25.91
N SER A 446 20.02 47.13 -26.91
CA SER A 446 19.54 47.32 -28.28
C SER A 446 18.98 46.07 -28.95
N ASP A 447 19.37 44.88 -28.49
CA ASP A 447 18.92 43.60 -29.07
C ASP A 447 17.40 43.40 -28.93
N PHE A 448 16.80 44.03 -27.90
CA PHE A 448 15.37 43.95 -27.62
C PHE A 448 14.58 45.21 -28.04
N LYS A 449 15.17 46.07 -28.88
CA LYS A 449 14.50 47.27 -29.37
C LYS A 449 13.21 46.90 -30.13
N GLY A 450 12.11 47.56 -29.78
CA GLY A 450 10.80 47.30 -30.40
C GLY A 450 10.01 46.14 -29.79
N LEU A 451 10.55 45.44 -28.79
CA LEU A 451 9.91 44.27 -28.17
C LEU A 451 9.27 44.57 -26.80
N SER A 452 8.83 45.81 -26.57
CA SER A 452 8.27 46.23 -25.27
C SER A 452 6.97 45.52 -24.88
N SER A 453 6.24 44.98 -25.86
CA SER A 453 5.00 44.21 -25.67
C SER A 453 5.22 42.75 -25.26
N LEU A 454 6.48 42.28 -25.20
CA LEU A 454 6.79 40.93 -24.73
C LEU A 454 6.42 40.78 -23.27
N ARG A 455 5.74 39.67 -22.97
CA ARG A 455 5.34 39.29 -21.61
C ARG A 455 6.12 38.10 -21.10
N CYS A 456 6.61 37.25 -22.00
CA CYS A 456 7.53 36.19 -21.66
C CYS A 456 8.73 36.14 -22.61
N LEU A 457 9.91 35.92 -22.03
CA LEU A 457 11.16 35.73 -22.73
C LEU A 457 11.84 34.49 -22.18
N ASN A 458 12.14 33.53 -23.07
CA ASN A 458 12.95 32.37 -22.74
C ASN A 458 14.37 32.53 -23.30
N LEU A 459 15.35 32.64 -22.42
CA LEU A 459 16.79 32.69 -22.72
C LEU A 459 17.51 31.47 -22.16
N SER A 460 16.79 30.37 -21.86
CA SER A 460 17.39 29.19 -21.26
C SER A 460 18.46 28.56 -22.16
N ASP A 461 19.42 27.85 -21.56
CA ASP A 461 20.43 27.06 -22.28
C ASP A 461 21.25 27.90 -23.28
N ASN A 462 21.54 29.14 -22.93
CA ASN A 462 22.48 30.00 -23.65
C ASN A 462 23.86 29.98 -22.95
N ALA A 463 24.76 30.87 -23.37
CA ALA A 463 26.11 30.98 -22.80
C ALA A 463 26.30 32.31 -22.05
N ILE A 464 25.23 32.91 -21.52
CA ILE A 464 25.28 34.27 -20.97
C ILE A 464 26.10 34.28 -19.68
N SER A 465 27.24 34.96 -19.72
CA SER A 465 28.20 35.07 -18.61
C SER A 465 28.40 36.51 -18.14
N GLN A 466 27.37 37.34 -18.31
CA GLN A 466 27.41 38.78 -18.00
C GLN A 466 27.08 39.05 -16.53
N THR A 467 27.75 40.06 -15.96
CA THR A 467 27.40 40.66 -14.67
C THR A 467 26.25 41.63 -14.85
N LEU A 468 25.03 41.18 -14.58
CA LEU A 468 23.83 41.98 -14.83
C LEU A 468 23.75 43.15 -13.85
N ASN A 469 23.70 44.38 -14.38
CA ASN A 469 23.65 45.60 -13.57
C ASN A 469 22.28 46.28 -13.56
N GLY A 470 21.34 45.77 -14.35
CA GLY A 470 19.96 46.27 -14.43
C GLY A 470 19.72 47.23 -15.59
N SER A 471 20.45 47.07 -16.69
CA SER A 471 20.30 47.87 -17.92
C SER A 471 19.93 47.03 -19.14
N GLU A 472 20.28 45.75 -19.10
CA GLU A 472 20.26 44.78 -20.19
C GLU A 472 18.87 44.60 -20.82
N PHE A 473 17.81 44.67 -20.01
CA PHE A 473 16.43 44.46 -20.47
C PHE A 473 15.59 45.74 -20.47
N SER A 474 16.22 46.92 -20.58
CA SER A 474 15.54 48.22 -20.43
C SER A 474 14.39 48.48 -21.41
N TYR A 475 14.36 47.82 -22.58
CA TYR A 475 13.25 47.91 -23.53
C TYR A 475 12.07 46.98 -23.20
N LEU A 476 12.24 45.97 -22.33
CA LEU A 476 11.24 44.95 -22.00
C LEU A 476 10.37 45.36 -20.80
N SER A 477 9.68 46.49 -20.92
CA SER A 477 8.95 47.09 -19.80
C SER A 477 7.69 46.33 -19.35
N GLU A 478 7.07 45.52 -20.22
CA GLU A 478 5.88 44.70 -19.91
C GLU A 478 6.19 43.24 -19.56
N LEU A 479 7.48 42.89 -19.41
CA LEU A 479 7.89 41.50 -19.17
C LEU A 479 7.42 41.02 -17.80
N LYS A 480 6.76 39.85 -17.78
CA LYS A 480 6.22 39.19 -16.58
C LYS A 480 6.93 37.89 -16.26
N TYR A 481 7.43 37.19 -17.28
CA TYR A 481 8.13 35.93 -17.13
C TYR A 481 9.50 36.02 -17.83
N LEU A 482 10.56 35.70 -17.09
CA LEU A 482 11.90 35.53 -17.65
C LEU A 482 12.45 34.15 -17.28
N ASP A 483 12.67 33.31 -18.29
CA ASP A 483 13.46 32.09 -18.12
C ASP A 483 14.92 32.39 -18.47
N PHE A 484 15.79 32.29 -17.47
CA PHE A 484 17.22 32.51 -17.59
C PHE A 484 18.02 31.26 -17.14
N SER A 485 17.36 30.11 -17.12
CA SER A 485 17.94 28.86 -16.62
C SER A 485 19.06 28.34 -17.54
N ASN A 486 19.96 27.50 -17.01
CA ASN A 486 21.07 26.91 -17.75
C ASN A 486 21.96 27.96 -18.46
N ASN A 487 22.28 29.05 -17.78
CA ASN A 487 23.24 30.06 -18.21
C ASN A 487 24.46 30.08 -17.26
N ARG A 488 25.23 31.17 -17.27
CA ARG A 488 26.35 31.41 -16.37
C ARG A 488 26.22 32.78 -15.73
N VAL A 489 25.05 33.15 -15.21
CA VAL A 489 24.85 34.51 -14.66
C VAL A 489 25.79 34.78 -13.47
N ASP A 490 26.40 35.97 -13.45
CA ASP A 490 27.18 36.46 -12.30
C ASP A 490 26.37 37.52 -11.53
N LEU A 491 25.92 37.17 -10.33
CA LEU A 491 25.10 38.02 -9.46
C LEU A 491 25.98 38.92 -8.56
N LEU A 492 26.74 39.81 -9.18
CA LEU A 492 27.60 40.76 -8.46
C LEU A 492 26.84 42.01 -7.96
N TYR A 493 25.84 42.49 -8.71
CA TYR A 493 25.15 43.75 -8.41
C TYR A 493 23.77 43.54 -7.79
N GLN A 494 23.46 44.34 -6.76
CA GLN A 494 22.11 44.38 -6.17
C GLN A 494 21.05 44.94 -7.14
N THR A 495 21.47 45.61 -8.21
CA THR A 495 20.57 46.18 -9.22
C THR A 495 20.24 45.22 -10.37
N ALA A 496 20.75 43.98 -10.34
CA ALA A 496 20.42 42.98 -11.35
C ALA A 496 18.89 42.85 -11.53
N PHE A 497 18.42 42.90 -12.78
CA PHE A 497 17.01 42.82 -13.19
C PHE A 497 16.09 43.97 -12.72
N LYS A 498 16.62 45.02 -12.09
CA LYS A 498 15.81 46.15 -11.55
C LYS A 498 14.92 46.85 -12.58
N GLU A 499 15.31 46.85 -13.84
CA GLU A 499 14.57 47.43 -14.96
C GLU A 499 13.25 46.70 -15.26
N LEU A 500 13.13 45.42 -14.88
CA LEU A 500 11.96 44.57 -15.11
C LEU A 500 10.88 44.79 -14.04
N LYS A 501 10.24 45.96 -14.07
CA LYS A 501 9.31 46.43 -13.02
C LYS A 501 8.05 45.58 -12.83
N LEU A 502 7.61 44.86 -13.87
CA LEU A 502 6.39 44.06 -13.88
C LEU A 502 6.66 42.54 -13.79
N LEU A 503 7.92 42.14 -13.53
CA LEU A 503 8.32 40.75 -13.48
C LEU A 503 7.61 40.00 -12.34
N GLU A 504 6.90 38.93 -12.69
CA GLU A 504 6.19 38.06 -11.76
C GLU A 504 6.92 36.73 -11.53
N ILE A 505 7.57 36.19 -12.56
CA ILE A 505 8.32 34.92 -12.50
C ILE A 505 9.73 35.09 -13.06
N LEU A 506 10.71 34.63 -12.29
CA LEU A 506 12.11 34.61 -12.68
C LEU A 506 12.70 33.21 -12.46
N ASP A 507 13.23 32.60 -13.52
CA ASP A 507 13.99 31.35 -13.44
C ASP A 507 15.49 31.61 -13.60
N LEU A 508 16.27 31.33 -12.56
CA LEU A 508 17.73 31.37 -12.54
C LEU A 508 18.33 30.00 -12.26
N SER A 509 17.59 28.91 -12.48
CA SER A 509 18.06 27.56 -12.20
C SER A 509 19.25 27.15 -13.07
N ASN A 510 20.10 26.23 -12.62
CA ASN A 510 21.25 25.71 -13.36
C ASN A 510 22.27 26.78 -13.83
N ASN A 511 22.49 27.83 -13.04
CA ASN A 511 23.51 28.85 -13.22
C ASN A 511 24.74 28.62 -12.32
N GLN A 512 25.12 27.36 -12.08
CA GLN A 512 26.16 26.96 -11.13
C GLN A 512 27.58 27.50 -11.39
N HIS A 513 27.89 28.00 -12.60
CA HIS A 513 29.27 28.28 -13.03
C HIS A 513 30.02 29.22 -12.08
N TYR A 514 29.44 30.37 -11.75
CA TYR A 514 30.07 31.34 -10.84
C TYR A 514 29.93 30.93 -9.37
N PHE A 515 28.87 30.22 -8.98
CA PHE A 515 28.68 29.74 -7.60
C PHE A 515 29.68 28.66 -7.17
N LEU A 516 30.28 27.94 -8.12
CA LEU A 516 31.35 26.98 -7.87
C LEU A 516 32.71 27.64 -7.64
N ALA A 517 32.89 28.89 -8.06
CA ALA A 517 34.18 29.57 -7.99
C ALA A 517 34.41 30.16 -6.59
N GLU A 518 35.40 29.63 -5.87
CA GLU A 518 35.79 30.16 -4.57
C GLU A 518 36.28 31.61 -4.66
N GLY A 519 35.87 32.45 -3.70
CA GLY A 519 36.24 33.86 -3.64
C GLY A 519 35.42 34.78 -4.55
N VAL A 520 34.52 34.24 -5.38
CA VAL A 520 33.55 35.05 -6.11
C VAL A 520 32.44 35.49 -5.16
N THR A 521 32.04 36.75 -5.31
CA THR A 521 31.07 37.38 -4.42
C THR A 521 29.69 37.37 -5.05
N HIS A 522 28.69 36.84 -4.33
CA HIS A 522 27.31 36.75 -4.82
C HIS A 522 26.35 37.54 -3.95
N VAL A 523 25.58 38.42 -4.59
CA VAL A 523 24.61 39.33 -3.98
C VAL A 523 23.20 38.86 -4.26
N LEU A 524 22.61 38.12 -3.31
CA LEU A 524 21.24 37.59 -3.41
C LEU A 524 20.16 38.60 -2.97
N SER A 525 20.57 39.78 -2.48
CA SER A 525 19.67 40.88 -2.11
C SER A 525 19.07 41.63 -3.31
N PHE A 526 19.41 41.27 -4.56
CA PHE A 526 18.88 41.90 -5.77
C PHE A 526 17.35 41.83 -5.87
N ILE A 527 16.77 40.77 -5.31
CA ILE A 527 15.32 40.49 -5.32
C ILE A 527 14.53 41.60 -4.63
N LYS A 528 15.15 42.36 -3.72
CA LYS A 528 14.53 43.53 -3.07
C LYS A 528 14.03 44.57 -4.09
N SER A 529 14.70 44.66 -5.24
CA SER A 529 14.33 45.60 -6.30
C SER A 529 13.13 45.14 -7.14
N LEU A 530 12.79 43.84 -7.11
CA LEU A 530 11.73 43.23 -7.90
C LEU A 530 10.41 43.21 -7.12
N THR A 531 9.67 44.32 -7.17
CA THR A 531 8.50 44.55 -6.31
C THR A 531 7.23 43.78 -6.70
N HIS A 532 7.17 43.16 -7.88
CA HIS A 532 6.03 42.36 -8.35
C HIS A 532 6.35 40.86 -8.42
N LEU A 533 7.56 40.45 -8.06
CA LEU A 533 8.01 39.07 -8.19
C LEU A 533 7.19 38.17 -7.26
N LYS A 534 6.54 37.15 -7.83
CA LYS A 534 5.71 36.16 -7.13
C LYS A 534 6.42 34.83 -7.00
N LYS A 535 7.11 34.37 -8.05
CA LYS A 535 7.83 33.10 -8.09
C LYS A 535 9.28 33.28 -8.51
N LEU A 536 10.19 32.70 -7.73
CA LEU A 536 11.61 32.67 -8.02
C LEU A 536 12.12 31.22 -8.00
N MET A 537 12.78 30.81 -9.06
CA MET A 537 13.45 29.51 -9.15
C MET A 537 14.96 29.72 -9.18
N MET A 538 15.67 29.16 -8.20
CA MET A 538 17.13 29.19 -8.09
C MET A 538 17.65 27.77 -7.84
N ASN A 539 17.10 26.82 -8.60
CA ASN A 539 17.36 25.41 -8.43
C ASN A 539 18.72 25.03 -9.01
N GLU A 540 19.40 24.03 -8.43
CA GLU A 540 20.62 23.43 -8.98
C GLU A 540 21.74 24.47 -9.27
N ASN A 541 21.82 25.50 -8.41
CA ASN A 541 22.83 26.56 -8.50
C ASN A 541 24.05 26.28 -7.64
N VAL A 542 24.03 25.23 -6.80
CA VAL A 542 25.18 24.85 -5.95
C VAL A 542 25.58 25.98 -4.99
N ILE A 543 24.61 26.81 -4.58
CA ILE A 543 24.87 27.99 -3.73
C ILE A 543 25.34 27.52 -2.35
N SER A 544 26.61 27.80 -2.04
CA SER A 544 27.26 27.42 -0.77
C SER A 544 27.75 28.63 0.04
N THR A 545 27.94 29.78 -0.60
CA THR A 545 28.39 31.04 0.02
C THR A 545 27.63 32.24 -0.55
N THR A 546 27.48 33.29 0.25
CA THR A 546 26.91 34.57 -0.17
C THR A 546 27.42 35.70 0.73
N ILE A 547 27.49 36.93 0.23
CA ILE A 547 27.83 38.10 1.07
C ILE A 547 26.68 38.48 1.99
N ASN A 548 25.44 38.34 1.51
CA ASN A 548 24.27 38.78 2.25
C ASN A 548 23.91 37.76 3.33
N THR A 549 23.53 38.25 4.51
CA THR A 549 23.07 37.41 5.62
C THR A 549 21.65 36.85 5.39
N GLY A 550 20.92 37.36 4.39
CA GLY A 550 19.60 36.87 4.00
C GLY A 550 19.02 37.55 2.75
N MET A 551 17.85 37.05 2.32
CA MET A 551 17.06 37.53 1.19
C MET A 551 15.89 38.39 1.68
N GLU A 552 15.56 39.45 0.95
CA GLU A 552 14.48 40.38 1.29
C GLU A 552 13.49 40.53 0.13
N SER A 553 12.20 40.31 0.39
CA SER A 553 11.12 40.57 -0.57
C SER A 553 9.78 40.77 0.13
N GLN A 554 8.96 41.65 -0.43
CA GLN A 554 7.59 41.91 0.04
C GLN A 554 6.53 41.22 -0.84
N SER A 555 6.89 40.80 -2.05
CA SER A 555 5.97 40.24 -3.04
C SER A 555 6.14 38.74 -3.26
N LEU A 556 7.33 38.18 -2.99
CA LEU A 556 7.65 36.79 -3.30
C LEU A 556 6.78 35.82 -2.50
N GLN A 557 6.11 34.91 -3.19
CA GLN A 557 5.20 33.90 -2.66
C GLN A 557 5.79 32.49 -2.75
N ILE A 558 6.47 32.17 -3.84
CA ILE A 558 7.04 30.85 -4.10
C ILE A 558 8.54 30.98 -4.33
N LEU A 559 9.34 30.26 -3.54
CA LEU A 559 10.78 30.15 -3.72
C LEU A 559 11.16 28.68 -3.90
N GLU A 560 11.65 28.35 -5.09
CA GLU A 560 12.31 27.07 -5.34
C GLU A 560 13.84 27.26 -5.20
N PHE A 561 14.43 26.57 -4.23
CA PHE A 561 15.84 26.66 -3.86
C PHE A 561 16.47 25.27 -3.76
N ARG A 562 15.97 24.29 -4.53
CA ARG A 562 16.46 22.91 -4.47
C ARG A 562 17.85 22.75 -5.08
N GLY A 563 18.61 21.74 -4.69
CA GLY A 563 19.92 21.47 -5.31
C GLY A 563 20.97 22.54 -5.03
N ASN A 564 20.93 23.13 -3.83
CA ASN A 564 21.94 24.07 -3.34
C ASN A 564 22.67 23.46 -2.12
N HIS A 565 23.55 24.24 -1.48
CA HIS A 565 24.32 23.80 -0.31
C HIS A 565 23.92 24.57 0.96
N LEU A 566 22.63 24.49 1.31
CA LEU A 566 22.18 25.00 2.61
C LEU A 566 22.84 24.27 3.79
N ASP A 567 23.35 23.05 3.61
CA ASP A 567 24.16 22.35 4.62
C ASP A 567 25.46 23.09 4.98
N VAL A 568 26.07 23.77 4.01
CA VAL A 568 27.25 24.63 4.24
C VAL A 568 26.84 25.96 4.88
N LEU A 569 25.76 26.59 4.39
CA LEU A 569 25.26 27.85 4.93
C LEU A 569 24.74 27.70 6.37
N TRP A 570 24.13 26.56 6.70
CA TRP A 570 23.60 26.23 8.03
C TRP A 570 24.47 25.24 8.80
N MET A 571 25.79 25.26 8.54
CA MET A 571 26.76 24.47 9.30
C MET A 571 26.66 24.79 10.80
N ASP A 572 26.89 23.77 11.64
CA ASP A 572 26.80 23.93 13.09
C ASP A 572 27.77 25.01 13.60
N GLY A 573 27.30 25.84 14.53
CA GLY A 573 28.01 27.01 15.02
C GLY A 573 27.98 28.26 14.12
N ASN A 574 27.46 28.17 12.89
CA ASN A 574 27.30 29.34 12.01
C ASN A 574 25.90 29.97 12.13
N PHE A 575 25.78 31.00 12.97
CA PHE A 575 24.51 31.71 13.18
C PHE A 575 24.19 32.75 12.09
N ARG A 576 25.12 33.03 11.17
CA ARG A 576 25.03 34.16 10.23
C ARG A 576 23.85 34.05 9.25
N TYR A 577 23.56 32.84 8.79
CA TYR A 577 22.56 32.59 7.74
C TYR A 577 21.28 31.91 8.26
N LEU A 578 21.08 31.84 9.59
CA LEU A 578 19.88 31.19 10.14
C LEU A 578 18.59 31.95 9.78
N SER A 579 18.66 33.27 9.64
CA SER A 579 17.56 34.12 9.19
C SER A 579 17.54 34.37 7.69
N PHE A 580 18.16 33.49 6.90
CA PHE A 580 18.35 33.72 5.46
C PHE A 580 17.04 33.95 4.70
N PHE A 581 15.96 33.25 5.07
CA PHE A 581 14.65 33.40 4.44
C PHE A 581 13.69 34.33 5.20
N LYS A 582 14.05 34.81 6.41
CA LYS A 582 13.13 35.46 7.35
C LYS A 582 12.39 36.67 6.75
N ASN A 583 13.10 37.48 5.97
CA ASN A 583 12.60 38.74 5.42
C ASN A 583 11.83 38.57 4.09
N LEU A 584 11.51 37.34 3.69
CA LEU A 584 10.58 37.02 2.60
C LEU A 584 9.14 37.06 3.14
N THR A 585 8.66 38.26 3.44
CA THR A 585 7.45 38.49 4.27
C THR A 585 6.14 37.97 3.68
N SER A 586 6.09 37.70 2.37
CA SER A 586 4.93 37.16 1.67
C SER A 586 5.09 35.69 1.26
N LEU A 587 6.18 35.03 1.65
CA LEU A 587 6.47 33.66 1.21
C LEU A 587 5.46 32.66 1.78
N GLU A 588 4.86 31.88 0.89
CA GLU A 588 3.90 30.83 1.19
C GLU A 588 4.46 29.44 0.87
N GLU A 589 5.32 29.30 -0.13
CA GLU A 589 5.91 28.03 -0.54
C GLU A 589 7.43 28.13 -0.58
N LEU A 590 8.09 27.19 0.09
CA LEU A 590 9.55 27.07 0.12
C LEU A 590 9.95 25.64 -0.21
N ASP A 591 10.66 25.48 -1.32
CA ASP A 591 11.29 24.22 -1.69
C ASP A 591 12.81 24.30 -1.44
N ILE A 592 13.26 23.56 -0.42
CA ILE A 592 14.66 23.38 -0.05
C ILE A 592 15.04 21.89 -0.10
N SER A 593 14.44 21.16 -1.03
CA SER A 593 14.79 19.77 -1.35
C SER A 593 16.21 19.68 -1.92
N PHE A 594 16.80 18.47 -1.91
CA PHE A 594 18.14 18.22 -2.48
C PHE A 594 19.26 19.16 -1.97
N ASN A 595 19.15 19.68 -0.75
CA ASN A 595 20.14 20.60 -0.16
C ASN A 595 21.18 19.89 0.73
N SER A 596 21.26 18.56 0.63
CA SER A 596 22.16 17.71 1.42
C SER A 596 22.06 17.86 2.95
N LEU A 597 20.96 18.44 3.45
CA LEU A 597 20.77 18.73 4.87
C LEU A 597 20.76 17.44 5.69
N SER A 598 21.70 17.29 6.62
CA SER A 598 21.78 16.13 7.52
C SER A 598 21.04 16.35 8.84
N PHE A 599 20.91 17.61 9.26
CA PHE A 599 20.11 18.09 10.38
C PHE A 599 19.59 19.50 10.06
N LEU A 600 18.65 20.00 10.87
CA LEU A 600 18.19 21.38 10.82
C LEU A 600 18.55 22.07 12.15
N PRO A 601 19.28 23.20 12.14
CA PRO A 601 19.60 23.91 13.37
C PRO A 601 18.33 24.39 14.10
N PRO A 602 18.28 24.36 15.45
CA PRO A 602 17.06 24.65 16.21
C PRO A 602 16.40 25.99 15.91
N HIS A 603 17.20 27.04 15.70
CA HIS A 603 16.73 28.42 15.49
C HIS A 603 16.29 28.71 14.04
N VAL A 604 16.48 27.78 13.09
CA VAL A 604 16.05 28.01 11.69
C VAL A 604 14.54 28.17 11.59
N PHE A 605 13.77 27.35 12.29
CA PHE A 605 12.29 27.42 12.26
C PHE A 605 11.73 28.71 12.87
N GLU A 606 12.40 29.26 13.89
CA GLU A 606 12.05 30.57 14.46
C GLU A 606 12.26 31.71 13.45
N ALA A 607 13.25 31.54 12.56
CA ALA A 607 13.63 32.50 11.55
C ALA A 607 13.05 32.20 10.16
N MET A 608 12.06 31.31 10.05
CA MET A 608 11.31 31.07 8.82
C MET A 608 10.20 32.12 8.59
N PRO A 609 9.74 32.31 7.34
CA PRO A 609 8.65 33.22 7.02
C PRO A 609 7.34 32.89 7.74
N ALA A 610 6.70 33.89 8.34
CA ALA A 610 5.48 33.70 9.13
C ALA A 610 4.24 33.28 8.29
N LYS A 611 4.26 33.48 6.97
CA LYS A 611 3.17 33.11 6.05
C LYS A 611 3.33 31.73 5.40
N LEU A 612 4.41 31.01 5.71
CA LEU A 612 4.75 29.75 5.06
C LEU A 612 3.63 28.71 5.25
N LYS A 613 3.15 28.17 4.12
CA LYS A 613 2.11 27.13 4.00
C LYS A 613 2.68 25.80 3.53
N LEU A 614 3.66 25.81 2.63
CA LEU A 614 4.29 24.60 2.10
C LEU A 614 5.79 24.64 2.38
N LEU A 615 6.31 23.58 2.99
CA LEU A 615 7.75 23.36 3.16
C LEU A 615 8.13 22.00 2.57
N ASN A 616 8.93 22.03 1.51
CA ASN A 616 9.48 20.84 0.88
C ASN A 616 10.95 20.65 1.30
N LEU A 617 11.22 19.53 1.96
CA LEU A 617 12.52 19.07 2.45
C LEU A 617 12.91 17.72 1.85
N THR A 618 12.33 17.36 0.71
CA THR A 618 12.56 16.06 0.07
C THR A 618 14.02 15.84 -0.34
N ASN A 619 14.43 14.57 -0.42
CA ASN A 619 15.77 14.19 -0.89
C ASN A 619 16.92 14.91 -0.16
N ASN A 620 16.74 15.17 1.13
CA ASN A 620 17.80 15.57 2.03
C ASN A 620 18.36 14.32 2.74
N ARG A 621 19.29 14.53 3.68
CA ARG A 621 19.93 13.44 4.44
C ARG A 621 19.52 13.48 5.90
N LEU A 622 18.32 13.98 6.19
CA LEU A 622 17.85 14.20 7.56
C LEU A 622 17.71 12.87 8.29
N LYS A 623 18.55 12.68 9.32
CA LYS A 623 18.50 11.50 10.21
C LYS A 623 17.51 11.67 11.36
N SER A 624 17.32 12.93 11.78
CA SER A 624 16.42 13.33 12.85
C SER A 624 15.74 14.64 12.50
N PHE A 625 14.51 14.81 12.97
CA PHE A 625 13.73 16.03 12.78
C PHE A 625 13.12 16.47 14.13
N ASN A 626 13.35 17.71 14.55
CA ASN A 626 12.78 18.23 15.79
C ASN A 626 11.36 18.73 15.55
N TRP A 627 10.40 17.83 15.69
CA TRP A 627 8.98 18.08 15.43
C TRP A 627 8.39 19.21 16.29
N GLY A 628 8.90 19.45 17.50
CA GLY A 628 8.42 20.54 18.37
C GLY A 628 8.60 21.92 17.75
N ASN A 629 9.59 22.08 16.87
CA ASN A 629 9.86 23.35 16.18
C ASN A 629 8.81 23.69 15.11
N LEU A 630 7.93 22.75 14.73
CA LEU A 630 6.80 23.06 13.84
C LEU A 630 5.82 24.06 14.46
N ALA A 631 5.82 24.23 15.79
CA ALA A 631 4.97 25.19 16.48
C ALA A 631 5.24 26.65 16.07
N TYR A 632 6.44 26.95 15.55
CA TYR A 632 6.78 28.26 14.99
C TYR A 632 6.08 28.52 13.64
N LEU A 633 5.81 27.48 12.86
CA LEU A 633 5.21 27.55 11.52
C LEU A 633 3.68 27.48 11.58
N LYS A 634 3.04 28.50 12.18
CA LYS A 634 1.60 28.51 12.50
C LYS A 634 0.65 28.34 11.31
N LYS A 635 1.11 28.60 10.08
CA LYS A 635 0.31 28.52 8.85
C LYS A 635 0.69 27.32 7.96
N LEU A 636 1.59 26.44 8.41
CA LEU A 636 2.03 25.29 7.62
C LEU A 636 0.89 24.31 7.39
N VAL A 637 0.58 24.09 6.12
CA VAL A 637 -0.46 23.19 5.60
C VAL A 637 0.18 21.90 5.09
N THR A 638 1.26 22.01 4.31
CA THR A 638 1.92 20.88 3.66
C THR A 638 3.38 20.80 4.09
N LEU A 639 3.78 19.62 4.58
CA LEU A 639 5.16 19.30 4.92
C LEU A 639 5.59 18.04 4.18
N ASP A 640 6.56 18.18 3.29
CA ASP A 640 7.14 17.06 2.56
C ASP A 640 8.55 16.75 3.07
N LEU A 641 8.69 15.57 3.68
CA LEU A 641 9.94 15.01 4.20
C LEU A 641 10.32 13.71 3.48
N SER A 642 9.77 13.48 2.28
CA SER A 642 10.00 12.25 1.53
C SER A 642 11.46 12.06 1.12
N ASN A 643 11.91 10.81 0.97
CA ASN A 643 13.28 10.47 0.60
C ASN A 643 14.33 11.06 1.58
N ASN A 644 14.11 10.88 2.88
CA ASN A 644 15.08 11.23 3.94
C ASN A 644 15.51 9.96 4.70
N LEU A 645 16.24 10.14 5.80
CA LEU A 645 16.76 9.04 6.63
C LEU A 645 16.08 9.00 8.00
N LEU A 646 14.86 9.53 8.12
CA LEU A 646 14.15 9.63 9.39
C LEU A 646 13.76 8.25 9.90
N THR A 647 13.97 8.01 11.19
CA THR A 647 13.65 6.74 11.88
C THR A 647 12.40 6.83 12.75
N THR A 648 11.94 8.04 13.09
CA THR A 648 10.88 8.28 14.07
C THR A 648 9.89 9.36 13.61
N VAL A 649 8.68 9.29 14.15
CA VAL A 649 7.57 10.26 13.99
C VAL A 649 7.33 10.99 15.33
N PRO A 650 6.62 12.14 15.38
CA PRO A 650 6.39 12.85 16.64
C PRO A 650 5.57 12.01 17.61
N ARG A 651 5.69 12.28 18.92
CA ARG A 651 4.87 11.61 19.95
C ARG A 651 3.37 11.88 19.76
N GLU A 652 3.02 13.15 19.50
CA GLU A 652 1.68 13.62 19.18
C GLU A 652 1.80 14.76 18.17
N LEU A 653 1.29 14.58 16.96
CA LEU A 653 1.41 15.54 15.86
C LEU A 653 0.66 16.86 16.16
N SER A 654 -0.46 16.77 16.88
CA SER A 654 -1.28 17.93 17.28
C SER A 654 -0.55 18.92 18.19
N ASN A 655 0.38 18.44 19.02
CA ASN A 655 1.24 19.30 19.86
C ASN A 655 2.34 19.98 19.03
N CYS A 656 2.67 19.45 17.86
CA CYS A 656 3.67 20.01 16.96
C CYS A 656 3.08 21.02 15.99
N SER A 657 1.93 20.72 15.39
CA SER A 657 1.21 21.64 14.49
C SER A 657 -0.29 21.40 14.55
N SER A 658 -1.05 22.50 14.67
CA SER A 658 -2.51 22.52 14.62
C SER A 658 -3.06 22.92 13.24
N ALA A 659 -2.19 23.21 12.27
CA ALA A 659 -2.57 23.70 10.94
C ALA A 659 -2.32 22.67 9.82
N LEU A 660 -1.46 21.68 10.07
CA LEU A 660 -1.00 20.72 9.06
C LEU A 660 -2.16 19.87 8.51
N GLN A 661 -2.26 19.80 7.19
CA GLN A 661 -3.25 19.02 6.44
C GLN A 661 -2.59 17.88 5.66
N GLU A 662 -1.36 18.08 5.19
CA GLU A 662 -0.65 17.11 4.38
C GLU A 662 0.73 16.83 4.99
N LEU A 663 0.99 15.56 5.29
CA LEU A 663 2.27 15.09 5.79
C LEU A 663 2.80 13.96 4.92
N MET A 664 3.92 14.21 4.25
CA MET A 664 4.55 13.23 3.37
C MET A 664 5.85 12.73 3.98
N LEU A 665 5.93 11.43 4.23
CA LEU A 665 7.07 10.75 4.87
C LEU A 665 7.54 9.56 4.03
N ARG A 666 7.21 9.54 2.74
CA ARG A 666 7.55 8.44 1.84
C ARG A 666 9.05 8.17 1.81
N ASN A 667 9.44 6.91 1.67
CA ASN A 667 10.83 6.50 1.51
C ASN A 667 11.76 7.05 2.62
N ASN A 668 11.35 6.81 3.87
CA ASN A 668 12.17 7.03 5.07
C ASN A 668 12.50 5.68 5.71
N ARG A 669 13.06 5.69 6.93
CA ARG A 669 13.44 4.50 7.69
C ARG A 669 12.58 4.31 8.95
N ILE A 670 11.33 4.77 8.91
CA ILE A 670 10.42 4.70 10.06
C ILE A 670 10.03 3.24 10.31
N GLN A 671 10.35 2.73 11.50
CA GLN A 671 10.05 1.33 11.88
C GLN A 671 8.75 1.20 12.69
N HIS A 672 8.49 2.16 13.57
CA HIS A 672 7.33 2.15 14.45
C HIS A 672 6.71 3.54 14.54
N LEU A 673 5.38 3.59 14.56
CA LEU A 673 4.63 4.80 14.88
C LEU A 673 4.53 4.94 16.40
N THR A 674 4.52 6.18 16.89
CA THR A 674 4.36 6.45 18.33
C THR A 674 2.92 6.16 18.78
N LYS A 675 2.74 5.85 20.07
CA LYS A 675 1.44 5.41 20.62
C LYS A 675 0.30 6.42 20.40
N HIS A 676 0.58 7.72 20.30
CA HIS A 676 -0.42 8.79 20.18
C HIS A 676 -0.21 9.67 18.95
N PHE A 677 0.48 9.14 17.93
CA PHE A 677 0.93 9.89 16.77
C PHE A 677 -0.11 10.88 16.19
N LEU A 678 -1.29 10.41 15.80
CA LEU A 678 -2.34 11.24 15.18
C LEU A 678 -3.38 11.76 16.17
N ARG A 679 -3.19 11.61 17.48
CA ARG A 679 -4.17 12.05 18.48
C ARG A 679 -4.40 13.56 18.37
N GLY A 680 -5.64 13.97 18.12
CA GLY A 680 -6.03 15.38 18.02
C GLY A 680 -5.64 16.08 16.71
N ALA A 681 -5.10 15.37 15.73
CA ALA A 681 -4.69 15.94 14.44
C ALA A 681 -5.87 16.09 13.46
N PHE A 682 -6.95 16.76 13.87
CA PHE A 682 -8.24 16.78 13.16
C PHE A 682 -8.23 17.43 11.77
N LYS A 683 -7.20 18.23 11.45
CA LYS A 683 -7.07 18.90 10.14
C LYS A 683 -6.34 18.06 9.09
N LEU A 684 -5.71 16.96 9.50
CA LEU A 684 -4.95 16.13 8.59
C LEU A 684 -5.90 15.49 7.56
N ARG A 685 -5.57 15.60 6.27
CA ARG A 685 -6.31 15.06 5.12
C ARG A 685 -5.49 14.08 4.30
N TYR A 686 -4.19 14.31 4.18
CA TYR A 686 -3.27 13.49 3.41
C TYR A 686 -2.11 13.01 4.28
N LEU A 687 -1.87 11.70 4.28
CA LEU A 687 -0.73 11.10 4.98
C LEU A 687 -0.04 10.06 4.10
N ASP A 688 1.23 10.29 3.79
CA ASP A 688 2.06 9.34 3.07
C ASP A 688 3.11 8.71 4.00
N LEU A 689 2.97 7.41 4.26
CA LEU A 689 3.92 6.59 5.00
C LEU A 689 4.51 5.47 4.13
N SER A 690 4.33 5.55 2.81
CA SER A 690 4.76 4.51 1.87
C SER A 690 6.29 4.33 1.85
N SER A 691 6.73 3.15 1.43
CA SER A 691 8.15 2.78 1.32
C SER A 691 8.97 3.02 2.60
N ASN A 692 8.38 2.79 3.78
CA ASN A 692 9.07 2.84 5.07
C ASN A 692 9.42 1.43 5.57
N LYS A 693 9.71 1.29 6.87
CA LYS A 693 9.99 0.02 7.53
C LYS A 693 8.93 -0.30 8.60
N ILE A 694 7.71 0.21 8.42
CA ILE A 694 6.63 0.06 9.40
C ILE A 694 6.18 -1.39 9.44
N GLU A 695 6.26 -1.99 10.63
CA GLU A 695 5.86 -3.39 10.82
C GLU A 695 4.40 -3.52 11.31
N ILE A 696 3.97 -2.66 12.23
CA ILE A 696 2.66 -2.77 12.91
C ILE A 696 2.07 -1.38 13.11
N ILE A 697 0.77 -1.22 12.81
CA ILE A 697 -0.01 -0.01 13.09
C ILE A 697 -1.06 -0.35 14.15
N LYS A 698 -1.04 0.37 15.27
CA LYS A 698 -1.97 0.16 16.40
C LYS A 698 -3.08 1.21 16.42
N LYS A 699 -4.26 0.84 16.94
CA LYS A 699 -5.42 1.75 17.12
C LYS A 699 -5.08 3.03 17.87
N SER A 700 -4.17 2.95 18.84
CA SER A 700 -3.77 4.12 19.62
C SER A 700 -3.07 5.18 18.77
N SER A 701 -2.25 4.76 17.81
CA SER A 701 -1.52 5.66 16.91
C SER A 701 -2.44 6.30 15.88
N PHE A 702 -3.43 5.53 15.42
CA PHE A 702 -4.40 5.86 14.38
C PHE A 702 -5.82 5.84 14.98
N PRO A 703 -6.26 6.92 15.65
CA PRO A 703 -7.60 7.00 16.20
C PRO A 703 -8.62 7.25 15.08
N GLU A 704 -9.75 6.53 15.13
CA GLU A 704 -10.81 6.51 14.10
C GLU A 704 -11.38 7.91 13.78
N ASN A 705 -11.50 8.78 14.77
CA ASN A 705 -11.99 10.15 14.61
C ASN A 705 -11.07 11.07 13.80
N VAL A 706 -9.83 10.66 13.53
CA VAL A 706 -8.89 11.39 12.66
C VAL A 706 -8.71 10.64 11.34
N ILE A 707 -8.40 9.35 11.38
CA ILE A 707 -8.08 8.59 10.16
C ILE A 707 -9.27 8.48 9.20
N ASN A 708 -10.51 8.43 9.70
CA ASN A 708 -11.69 8.37 8.83
C ASN A 708 -11.98 9.70 8.11
N ASN A 709 -11.32 10.78 8.52
CA ASN A 709 -11.39 12.09 7.87
C ASN A 709 -10.28 12.32 6.84
N LEU A 710 -9.35 11.36 6.68
CA LEU A 710 -8.33 11.40 5.64
C LEU A 710 -8.97 11.15 4.28
N GLU A 711 -8.55 11.94 3.30
CA GLU A 711 -8.92 11.75 1.90
C GLU A 711 -8.06 10.65 1.28
N MET A 712 -6.77 10.61 1.65
CA MET A 712 -5.82 9.64 1.13
C MET A 712 -4.78 9.23 2.19
N LEU A 713 -4.51 7.92 2.25
CA LEU A 713 -3.50 7.33 3.12
C LEU A 713 -2.64 6.33 2.34
N LEU A 714 -1.34 6.58 2.24
CA LEU A 714 -0.42 5.72 1.48
C LEU A 714 0.41 4.86 2.44
N LEU A 715 0.32 3.54 2.28
CA LEU A 715 0.95 2.55 3.16
C LEU A 715 1.81 1.52 2.43
N HIS A 716 1.76 1.49 1.09
CA HIS A 716 2.42 0.49 0.25
C HIS A 716 3.94 0.48 0.44
N GLY A 717 4.59 -0.64 0.16
CA GLY A 717 6.05 -0.79 0.31
C GLY A 717 6.55 -0.82 1.76
N ASN A 718 5.69 -1.12 2.75
CA ASN A 718 6.07 -1.36 4.15
C ASN A 718 6.07 -2.85 4.49
N PRO A 719 7.00 -3.33 5.34
CA PRO A 719 7.11 -4.73 5.72
C PRO A 719 6.13 -5.11 6.85
N PHE A 720 4.82 -5.08 6.60
CA PHE A 720 3.82 -5.34 7.64
C PHE A 720 3.93 -6.76 8.23
N LYS A 721 3.97 -6.86 9.56
CA LYS A 721 3.89 -8.14 10.29
C LYS A 721 2.43 -8.49 10.53
N CYS A 722 1.95 -9.51 9.83
CA CYS A 722 0.57 -9.96 9.85
C CYS A 722 0.38 -11.11 10.85
N ASN A 723 0.57 -10.80 12.12
CA ASN A 723 0.30 -11.70 13.25
C ASN A 723 -0.91 -11.18 14.05
N CYS A 724 -1.18 -11.76 15.23
CA CYS A 724 -2.30 -11.35 16.07
C CYS A 724 -2.23 -9.91 16.61
N GLU A 725 -1.10 -9.21 16.50
CA GLU A 725 -1.04 -7.77 16.82
C GLU A 725 -1.66 -6.90 15.73
N ALA A 726 -1.78 -7.40 14.49
CA ALA A 726 -2.33 -6.68 13.35
C ALA A 726 -3.85 -6.82 13.20
N VAL A 727 -4.54 -7.53 14.10
CA VAL A 727 -5.99 -7.80 14.02
C VAL A 727 -6.80 -6.54 13.80
N TRP A 728 -6.56 -5.50 14.61
CA TRP A 728 -7.27 -4.23 14.46
C TRP A 728 -6.98 -3.55 13.11
N PHE A 729 -5.75 -3.60 12.63
CA PHE A 729 -5.35 -2.94 11.39
C PHE A 729 -5.97 -3.61 10.16
N VAL A 730 -5.97 -4.95 10.12
CA VAL A 730 -6.64 -5.75 9.09
C VAL A 730 -8.15 -5.50 9.11
N TRP A 731 -8.76 -5.53 10.30
CA TRP A 731 -10.20 -5.24 10.47
C TRP A 731 -10.55 -3.82 9.98
N TRP A 732 -9.76 -2.82 10.35
CA TRP A 732 -10.00 -1.42 9.96
C TRP A 732 -9.88 -1.24 8.44
N ILE A 733 -8.86 -1.83 7.79
CA ILE A 733 -8.68 -1.78 6.34
C ILE A 733 -9.89 -2.34 5.58
N ASN A 734 -10.54 -3.39 6.10
CA ASN A 734 -11.68 -4.02 5.45
C ASN A 734 -12.98 -3.20 5.56
N GLN A 735 -13.04 -2.22 6.47
CA GLN A 735 -14.24 -1.41 6.74
C GLN A 735 -14.08 0.07 6.35
N THR A 736 -12.84 0.54 6.17
CA THR A 736 -12.56 1.95 5.93
C THR A 736 -13.02 2.41 4.54
N GLN A 737 -13.47 3.68 4.45
CA GLN A 737 -13.78 4.37 3.20
C GLN A 737 -12.64 5.28 2.73
N VAL A 738 -11.51 5.30 3.45
CA VAL A 738 -10.34 6.11 3.12
C VAL A 738 -9.67 5.54 1.87
N THR A 739 -9.25 6.41 0.94
CA THR A 739 -8.55 5.98 -0.26
C THR A 739 -7.15 5.50 0.07
N ILE A 740 -6.91 4.19 -0.02
CA ILE A 740 -5.59 3.58 0.11
C ILE A 740 -5.16 3.02 -1.25
N PRO A 741 -4.28 3.71 -1.99
CA PRO A 741 -3.83 3.23 -3.29
C PRO A 741 -2.99 1.96 -3.14
N LEU A 742 -3.04 1.09 -4.15
CA LEU A 742 -2.27 -0.17 -4.21
C LEU A 742 -2.55 -1.15 -3.05
N LEU A 743 -3.71 -1.03 -2.39
CA LEU A 743 -4.07 -1.84 -1.23
C LEU A 743 -4.05 -3.35 -1.51
N ALA A 744 -4.57 -3.78 -2.66
CA ALA A 744 -4.60 -5.19 -3.05
C ALA A 744 -3.27 -5.72 -3.60
N THR A 745 -2.35 -4.84 -4.00
CA THR A 745 -1.13 -5.22 -4.74
C THR A 745 0.15 -5.03 -3.94
N ASP A 746 0.37 -3.87 -3.32
CA ASP A 746 1.66 -3.47 -2.74
C ASP A 746 1.59 -3.14 -1.23
N VAL A 747 0.41 -3.31 -0.63
CA VAL A 747 0.24 -3.40 0.84
C VAL A 747 0.22 -4.87 1.23
N THR A 748 1.41 -5.45 1.39
CA THR A 748 1.60 -6.90 1.62
C THR A 748 2.29 -7.20 2.95
N CYS A 749 2.12 -8.42 3.43
CA CYS A 749 2.76 -8.90 4.64
C CYS A 749 4.19 -9.34 4.39
N ALA A 750 5.12 -8.92 5.26
CA ALA A 750 6.48 -9.46 5.30
C ALA A 750 6.56 -10.84 5.98
N GLY A 751 5.56 -11.20 6.80
CA GLY A 751 5.48 -12.47 7.51
C GLY A 751 4.36 -12.47 8.58
N PRO A 752 4.24 -13.53 9.40
CA PRO A 752 5.11 -14.71 9.45
C PRO A 752 4.75 -15.79 8.41
N GLY A 753 5.76 -16.55 7.97
CA GLY A 753 5.60 -17.82 7.23
C GLY A 753 4.66 -17.74 6.02
N ALA A 754 3.52 -18.43 6.12
CA ALA A 754 2.52 -18.56 5.05
C ALA A 754 1.83 -17.24 4.65
N HIS A 755 1.88 -16.22 5.50
CA HIS A 755 1.31 -14.90 5.18
C HIS A 755 2.26 -14.03 4.37
N LYS A 756 3.55 -14.37 4.26
CA LYS A 756 4.53 -13.57 3.52
C LYS A 756 4.10 -13.39 2.05
N GLY A 757 4.08 -12.14 1.58
CA GLY A 757 3.68 -11.75 0.22
C GLY A 757 2.17 -11.67 -0.01
N ARG A 758 1.32 -12.07 0.94
CA ARG A 758 -0.14 -11.88 0.81
C ARG A 758 -0.52 -10.43 1.08
N SER A 759 -1.50 -9.91 0.34
CA SER A 759 -2.05 -8.57 0.59
C SER A 759 -2.83 -8.55 1.91
N VAL A 760 -2.73 -7.41 2.61
CA VAL A 760 -3.37 -7.20 3.91
C VAL A 760 -4.89 -7.31 3.86
N VAL A 761 -5.51 -6.91 2.74
CA VAL A 761 -6.97 -6.98 2.54
C VAL A 761 -7.52 -8.40 2.52
N PHE A 762 -6.73 -9.38 2.06
CA PHE A 762 -7.18 -10.77 1.93
C PHE A 762 -6.82 -11.64 3.14
N LEU A 763 -6.39 -11.03 4.24
CA LEU A 763 -6.13 -11.77 5.48
C LEU A 763 -7.41 -11.93 6.28
N ASP A 764 -7.61 -13.15 6.74
CA ASP A 764 -8.56 -13.47 7.78
C ASP A 764 -7.77 -13.94 9.02
N LEU A 765 -7.91 -13.21 10.13
CA LEU A 765 -7.20 -13.44 11.39
C LEU A 765 -8.13 -13.95 12.51
N TYR A 766 -9.17 -14.71 12.15
CA TYR A 766 -10.11 -15.34 13.12
C TYR A 766 -9.40 -16.16 14.21
N THR A 767 -8.23 -16.74 13.93
CA THR A 767 -7.45 -17.53 14.90
C THR A 767 -6.93 -16.72 16.09
N CYS A 768 -6.94 -15.39 15.99
CA CYS A 768 -6.48 -14.46 17.01
C CYS A 768 -7.60 -13.94 17.91
N GLU A 769 -8.86 -14.21 17.58
CA GLU A 769 -9.98 -13.92 18.45
C GLU A 769 -9.99 -14.92 19.61
N LEU A 770 -9.33 -14.56 20.70
CA LEU A 770 -9.39 -15.28 21.97
C LEU A 770 -10.83 -15.20 22.49
N ASP A 771 -11.60 -16.23 22.17
CA ASP A 771 -12.95 -16.39 22.66
C ASP A 771 -12.88 -16.60 24.18
N THR A 772 -13.23 -15.56 24.95
CA THR A 772 -13.25 -15.63 26.43
C THR A 772 -14.07 -16.82 26.95
N SER A 773 -15.02 -17.27 26.13
CA SER A 773 -15.78 -18.51 26.22
C SER A 773 -14.90 -19.75 26.42
N TYR A 774 -13.79 -19.88 25.70
CA TYR A 774 -12.87 -21.01 25.81
C TYR A 774 -12.12 -21.04 27.14
N LEU A 775 -11.68 -19.87 27.63
CA LEU A 775 -11.00 -19.77 28.93
C LEU A 775 -11.96 -20.14 30.08
N ILE A 776 -13.21 -19.69 29.99
CA ILE A 776 -14.27 -20.05 30.94
C ILE A 776 -14.54 -21.56 30.90
N LEU A 777 -14.65 -22.15 29.70
CA LEU A 777 -14.86 -23.58 29.52
C LEU A 777 -13.69 -24.41 30.08
N TYR A 778 -12.46 -23.97 29.84
CA TYR A 778 -11.25 -24.61 30.38
C TYR A 778 -11.24 -24.54 31.92
N ALA A 779 -11.50 -23.37 32.51
CA ALA A 779 -11.55 -23.21 33.96
C ALA A 779 -12.63 -24.09 34.62
N LEU A 780 -13.82 -24.19 34.01
CA LEU A 780 -14.89 -25.10 34.43
C LEU A 780 -14.42 -26.56 34.37
N SER A 781 -13.85 -26.98 33.25
CA SER A 781 -13.37 -28.36 33.08
C SER A 781 -12.27 -28.72 34.08
N ALA A 782 -11.28 -27.85 34.28
CA ALA A 782 -10.19 -28.05 35.23
C ALA A 782 -10.71 -28.11 36.68
N SER A 783 -11.66 -27.24 37.04
CA SER A 783 -12.29 -27.26 38.36
C SER A 783 -13.06 -28.56 38.63
N THR A 784 -13.81 -29.05 37.64
CA THR A 784 -14.52 -30.34 37.77
C THR A 784 -13.55 -31.51 37.97
N ILE A 785 -12.47 -31.58 37.18
CA ILE A 785 -11.46 -32.63 37.30
C ILE A 785 -10.77 -32.59 38.68
N LEU A 786 -10.41 -31.39 39.15
CA LEU A 786 -9.76 -31.23 40.45
C LEU A 786 -10.69 -31.65 41.59
N SER A 787 -11.97 -31.28 41.51
CA SER A 787 -12.99 -31.68 42.48
C SER A 787 -13.15 -33.21 42.55
N PHE A 788 -13.25 -33.89 41.40
CA PHE A 788 -13.29 -35.35 41.33
C PHE A 788 -12.03 -36.00 41.92
N MET A 789 -10.85 -35.44 41.66
CA MET A 789 -9.59 -35.96 42.19
C MET A 789 -9.53 -35.82 43.72
N VAL A 790 -9.92 -34.67 44.27
CA VAL A 790 -9.97 -34.44 45.74
C VAL A 790 -10.99 -35.38 46.40
N LEU A 791 -12.16 -35.57 45.80
CA LEU A 791 -13.18 -36.52 46.29
C LEU A 791 -12.66 -37.95 46.33
N ALA A 792 -11.97 -38.40 45.29
CA ALA A 792 -11.37 -39.73 45.25
C ALA A 792 -10.26 -39.91 46.30
N VAL A 793 -9.38 -38.92 46.45
CA VAL A 793 -8.25 -38.95 47.40
C VAL A 793 -8.73 -38.88 48.86
N THR A 794 -9.69 -38.03 49.17
CA THR A 794 -10.29 -37.93 50.51
C THR A 794 -11.06 -39.20 50.88
N SER A 795 -11.77 -39.82 49.94
CA SER A 795 -12.41 -41.13 50.13
C SER A 795 -11.41 -42.25 50.40
N HIS A 796 -10.22 -42.21 49.80
CA HIS A 796 -9.19 -43.24 50.02
C HIS A 796 -8.43 -43.04 51.34
N LEU A 797 -8.15 -41.79 51.74
CA LEU A 797 -7.36 -41.48 52.94
C LEU A 797 -8.16 -41.55 54.25
N TYR A 798 -9.42 -41.09 54.28
CA TYR A 798 -10.20 -40.91 55.52
C TYR A 798 -11.32 -41.95 55.75
N PHE A 799 -11.34 -43.03 54.97
CA PHE A 799 -12.37 -44.07 55.05
C PHE A 799 -12.55 -44.63 56.48
N TRP A 800 -11.44 -44.85 57.20
CA TRP A 800 -11.48 -45.42 58.55
C TRP A 800 -11.95 -44.44 59.64
N ASP A 801 -11.64 -43.14 59.51
CA ASP A 801 -11.99 -42.13 60.52
C ASP A 801 -13.46 -41.70 60.43
N VAL A 802 -14.01 -41.63 59.21
CA VAL A 802 -15.44 -41.40 58.98
C VAL A 802 -16.26 -42.60 59.44
N TRP A 803 -15.77 -43.83 59.19
CA TRP A 803 -16.41 -45.06 59.64
C TRP A 803 -16.38 -45.21 61.18
N TYR A 804 -15.27 -44.85 61.83
CA TYR A 804 -15.15 -44.84 63.30
C TYR A 804 -16.08 -43.80 63.96
N SER A 805 -16.15 -42.59 63.41
CA SER A 805 -17.02 -41.51 63.91
C SER A 805 -18.51 -41.84 63.75
N TYR A 806 -18.88 -42.51 62.65
CA TYR A 806 -20.23 -43.03 62.42
C TYR A 806 -20.63 -44.06 63.49
N HIS A 807 -19.77 -45.05 63.77
CA HIS A 807 -20.07 -46.08 64.77
C HIS A 807 -20.05 -45.55 66.22
N TYR A 808 -19.16 -44.61 66.56
CA TYR A 808 -19.13 -43.97 67.89
C TYR A 808 -20.39 -43.13 68.15
N CYS A 809 -20.84 -42.35 67.16
CA CYS A 809 -22.09 -41.57 67.28
C CYS A 809 -23.33 -42.46 67.31
N ALA A 810 -23.38 -43.53 66.50
CA ALA A 810 -24.48 -44.49 66.51
C ALA A 810 -24.59 -45.25 67.86
N ALA A 811 -23.46 -45.52 68.53
CA ALA A 811 -23.43 -46.15 69.85
C ALA A 811 -23.86 -45.20 71.00
N LYS A 812 -23.72 -43.89 70.82
CA LYS A 812 -24.12 -42.85 71.79
C LYS A 812 -25.59 -42.44 71.66
N LEU A 813 -26.17 -42.53 70.45
CA LEU A 813 -27.57 -42.18 70.14
C LEU A 813 -28.60 -43.30 70.46
N LYS A 814 -28.20 -44.58 70.51
CA LYS A 814 -29.06 -45.69 70.98
C LYS A 814 -29.08 -45.74 72.52
N GLY A 815 -29.93 -44.92 73.16
CA GLY A 815 -30.18 -44.94 74.61
C GLY A 815 -30.75 -46.27 75.13
N TYR A 816 -30.46 -46.59 76.39
CA TYR A 816 -30.73 -47.89 77.04
C TYR A 816 -32.08 -47.91 77.79
N ARG A 817 -32.84 -49.02 77.70
CA ARG A 817 -33.98 -49.34 78.58
C ARG A 817 -33.54 -50.33 79.67
N ARG A 818 -33.76 -50.01 80.94
CA ARG A 818 -33.54 -50.89 82.10
C ARG A 818 -34.71 -51.90 82.15
N LEU A 819 -34.41 -53.20 82.23
CA LEU A 819 -35.41 -54.23 82.61
C LEU A 819 -35.15 -54.56 84.09
N SER A 820 -36.08 -54.19 84.98
CA SER A 820 -36.05 -54.60 86.38
C SER A 820 -36.64 -56.00 86.51
N LEU A 821 -35.82 -57.01 86.84
CA LEU A 821 -36.35 -58.21 87.49
C LEU A 821 -36.47 -57.94 89.00
N PRO A 822 -37.55 -58.35 89.69
CA PRO A 822 -37.87 -57.84 91.03
C PRO A 822 -37.02 -58.39 92.20
N ASP A 823 -36.33 -59.53 92.03
CA ASP A 823 -35.80 -60.29 93.19
C ASP A 823 -34.26 -60.46 93.26
N ALA A 824 -33.47 -59.55 92.66
CA ALA A 824 -32.00 -59.59 92.73
C ALA A 824 -31.42 -58.38 93.48
N CYS A 825 -30.73 -58.63 94.61
CA CYS A 825 -30.09 -57.60 95.46
C CYS A 825 -28.83 -56.99 94.84
N TYR A 826 -28.12 -57.74 93.99
CA TYR A 826 -26.88 -57.28 93.35
C TYR A 826 -27.00 -57.29 91.82
N ASP A 827 -26.37 -56.32 91.16
CA ASP A 827 -26.34 -56.25 89.69
C ASP A 827 -25.31 -57.22 89.09
N ALA A 828 -24.22 -57.50 89.81
CA ALA A 828 -23.27 -58.54 89.41
C ALA A 828 -22.49 -59.13 90.61
N PHE A 829 -22.30 -60.44 90.60
CA PHE A 829 -21.32 -61.14 91.44
C PHE A 829 -20.00 -61.23 90.69
N ILE A 830 -18.90 -60.79 91.31
CA ILE A 830 -17.57 -60.83 90.71
C ILE A 830 -16.81 -62.04 91.25
N ALA A 831 -16.52 -63.00 90.37
CA ALA A 831 -15.71 -64.18 90.64
C ALA A 831 -14.28 -63.94 90.15
N TYR A 832 -13.33 -63.86 91.09
CA TYR A 832 -11.92 -63.58 90.82
C TYR A 832 -11.01 -64.31 91.80
N ASP A 833 -9.69 -64.27 91.57
CA ASP A 833 -8.68 -64.84 92.47
C ASP A 833 -8.37 -63.82 93.58
N ASN A 834 -8.87 -64.05 94.80
CA ASN A 834 -8.63 -63.17 95.95
C ASN A 834 -7.25 -63.40 96.61
N GLU A 835 -6.56 -64.50 96.27
CA GLU A 835 -5.18 -64.76 96.72
C GLU A 835 -4.14 -64.04 95.86
N ASP A 836 -4.50 -63.61 94.64
CA ASP A 836 -3.60 -62.86 93.75
C ASP A 836 -3.71 -61.34 94.03
N PRO A 837 -2.67 -60.72 94.64
CA PRO A 837 -2.73 -59.31 95.01
C PRO A 837 -2.90 -58.39 93.80
N ALA A 838 -2.35 -58.73 92.63
CA ALA A 838 -2.46 -57.89 91.44
C ALA A 838 -3.88 -57.87 90.86
N VAL A 839 -4.59 -59.00 90.94
CA VAL A 839 -5.98 -59.10 90.49
C VAL A 839 -6.91 -58.45 91.50
N ASN A 840 -6.69 -58.69 92.79
CA ASN A 840 -7.49 -58.07 93.84
C ASN A 840 -7.36 -56.52 93.81
N ASP A 841 -6.15 -55.99 93.63
CA ASP A 841 -5.93 -54.55 93.48
C ASP A 841 -6.63 -54.00 92.23
N TRP A 842 -6.56 -54.68 91.09
CA TRP A 842 -7.28 -54.25 89.88
C TRP A 842 -8.80 -54.27 90.05
N VAL A 843 -9.33 -55.28 90.75
CA VAL A 843 -10.77 -55.38 91.03
C VAL A 843 -11.20 -54.24 91.97
N MET A 844 -10.47 -53.97 93.04
CA MET A 844 -10.86 -52.96 94.04
C MET A 844 -10.60 -51.52 93.57
N GLU A 845 -9.42 -51.22 93.02
CA GLU A 845 -9.02 -49.86 92.66
C GLU A 845 -9.52 -49.41 91.28
N GLU A 846 -9.74 -50.35 90.34
CA GLU A 846 -10.20 -50.02 88.99
C GLU A 846 -11.64 -50.47 88.74
N LEU A 847 -11.98 -51.75 88.90
CA LEU A 847 -13.32 -52.25 88.56
C LEU A 847 -14.41 -51.70 89.49
N VAL A 848 -14.23 -51.82 90.81
CA VAL A 848 -15.19 -51.35 91.83
C VAL A 848 -15.32 -49.83 91.75
N LYS A 849 -14.21 -49.09 91.74
CA LYS A 849 -14.21 -47.63 91.61
C LYS A 849 -14.93 -47.13 90.35
N ARG A 850 -14.76 -47.79 89.20
CA ARG A 850 -15.39 -47.37 87.94
C ARG A 850 -16.88 -47.74 87.82
N LEU A 851 -17.33 -48.77 88.52
CA LEU A 851 -18.70 -49.29 88.50
C LEU A 851 -19.57 -48.79 89.67
N GLU A 852 -18.98 -48.53 90.84
CA GLU A 852 -19.66 -48.01 92.03
C GLU A 852 -19.52 -46.47 92.20
N ASP A 853 -18.38 -45.84 91.85
CA ASP A 853 -18.05 -44.44 92.22
C ASP A 853 -18.25 -43.38 91.10
N GLN A 854 -19.24 -43.55 90.21
CA GLN A 854 -19.56 -42.53 89.18
C GLN A 854 -21.01 -42.02 89.27
N LYS A 855 -21.14 -40.69 89.43
CA LYS A 855 -22.37 -39.87 89.58
C LYS A 855 -23.50 -40.05 88.55
N ALA A 856 -23.39 -40.97 87.59
CA ALA A 856 -24.41 -41.17 86.54
C ALA A 856 -24.97 -42.59 86.44
N ARG A 857 -24.30 -43.66 86.92
CA ARG A 857 -24.79 -45.06 86.89
C ARG A 857 -24.05 -45.91 87.93
N GLN A 858 -24.69 -46.20 89.06
CA GLN A 858 -24.14 -47.04 90.13
C GLN A 858 -24.64 -48.48 89.97
N PHE A 859 -23.72 -49.45 89.90
CA PHE A 859 -24.03 -50.88 89.93
C PHE A 859 -23.69 -51.44 91.31
N ASN A 860 -24.59 -52.23 91.91
CA ASN A 860 -24.29 -52.88 93.20
C ASN A 860 -23.57 -54.21 92.97
N LEU A 861 -22.31 -54.32 93.40
CA LEU A 861 -21.49 -55.52 93.21
C LEU A 861 -21.44 -56.39 94.46
N CYS A 862 -21.44 -57.71 94.27
CA CYS A 862 -21.19 -58.70 95.32
C CYS A 862 -19.77 -59.27 95.17
N LEU A 863 -18.97 -59.21 96.23
CA LEU A 863 -17.57 -59.64 96.28
C LEU A 863 -17.35 -60.63 97.43
N GLU A 864 -16.56 -61.68 97.17
CA GLU A 864 -16.21 -62.72 98.16
C GLU A 864 -15.56 -62.14 99.43
N GLY A 865 -14.62 -61.20 99.30
CA GLY A 865 -13.89 -60.62 100.43
C GLY A 865 -14.65 -59.54 101.23
N ARG A 866 -15.81 -59.06 100.75
CA ARG A 866 -16.55 -57.92 101.33
C ARG A 866 -17.95 -58.32 101.83
N ASP A 867 -18.67 -59.12 101.06
CA ASP A 867 -20.12 -59.32 101.23
C ASP A 867 -20.50 -60.71 101.78
N TRP A 868 -19.55 -61.63 101.94
CA TRP A 868 -19.80 -62.95 102.52
C TRP A 868 -19.95 -62.89 104.04
N LEU A 869 -20.97 -63.57 104.57
CA LEU A 869 -21.24 -63.60 106.01
C LEU A 869 -20.23 -64.52 106.73
N PRO A 870 -19.45 -64.02 107.70
CA PRO A 870 -18.48 -64.84 108.44
C PRO A 870 -19.19 -65.96 109.22
N GLY A 871 -18.76 -67.21 109.04
CA GLY A 871 -19.28 -68.38 109.76
C GLY A 871 -20.26 -69.27 109.00
N GLN A 872 -20.72 -68.90 107.80
CA GLN A 872 -21.46 -69.79 106.90
C GLN A 872 -20.53 -70.64 106.01
N PRO A 873 -20.94 -71.85 105.58
CA PRO A 873 -20.18 -72.64 104.62
C PRO A 873 -19.98 -71.87 103.31
N VAL A 874 -18.74 -71.90 102.78
CA VAL A 874 -18.33 -71.22 101.54
C VAL A 874 -19.25 -71.55 100.36
N PHE A 875 -19.72 -72.80 100.29
CA PHE A 875 -20.62 -73.26 99.22
C PHE A 875 -21.98 -72.56 99.24
N ASP A 876 -22.56 -72.32 100.44
CA ASP A 876 -23.85 -71.66 100.58
C ASP A 876 -23.74 -70.17 100.26
N ASN A 877 -22.69 -69.51 100.77
CA ASN A 877 -22.37 -68.12 100.42
C ASN A 877 -22.19 -67.97 98.91
N LEU A 878 -21.47 -68.88 98.26
CA LEU A 878 -21.24 -68.85 96.82
C LEU A 878 -22.56 -69.04 96.02
N SER A 879 -23.37 -70.02 96.40
CA SER A 879 -24.67 -70.27 95.77
C SER A 879 -25.59 -69.06 95.90
N GLN A 880 -25.66 -68.46 97.09
CA GLN A 880 -26.47 -67.28 97.37
C GLN A 880 -25.98 -66.05 96.59
N SER A 881 -24.66 -65.81 96.52
CA SER A 881 -24.07 -64.71 95.73
C SER A 881 -24.41 -64.83 94.24
N ILE A 882 -24.40 -66.05 93.69
CA ILE A 882 -24.76 -66.29 92.28
C ILE A 882 -26.26 -66.07 92.07
N GLN A 883 -27.13 -66.58 92.94
CA GLN A 883 -28.60 -66.46 92.77
C GLN A 883 -29.11 -65.03 92.94
N LEU A 884 -28.62 -64.30 93.96
CA LEU A 884 -29.02 -62.92 94.27
C LEU A 884 -28.40 -61.87 93.34
N SER A 885 -27.51 -62.29 92.43
CA SER A 885 -26.91 -61.41 91.43
C SER A 885 -27.52 -61.60 90.05
N LYS A 886 -27.70 -60.50 89.29
CA LYS A 886 -28.23 -60.57 87.91
C LYS A 886 -27.24 -61.13 86.90
N LYS A 887 -25.94 -60.93 87.15
CA LYS A 887 -24.83 -61.41 86.32
C LYS A 887 -23.74 -62.01 87.19
N THR A 888 -22.99 -62.96 86.64
CA THR A 888 -21.76 -63.47 87.23
C THR A 888 -20.60 -63.11 86.31
N VAL A 889 -19.75 -62.21 86.77
CA VAL A 889 -18.60 -61.70 86.03
C VAL A 889 -17.35 -62.44 86.50
N PHE A 890 -16.74 -63.19 85.60
CA PHE A 890 -15.50 -63.89 85.85
C PHE A 890 -14.32 -63.03 85.38
N VAL A 891 -13.44 -62.67 86.31
CA VAL A 891 -12.16 -62.02 86.00
C VAL A 891 -11.12 -63.13 85.86
N LEU A 892 -10.72 -63.39 84.62
CA LEU A 892 -9.92 -64.56 84.27
C LEU A 892 -8.44 -64.20 84.08
N THR A 893 -7.60 -64.87 84.87
CA THR A 893 -6.14 -64.95 84.72
C THR A 893 -5.70 -66.41 84.53
N SER A 894 -4.45 -66.61 84.07
CA SER A 894 -3.92 -67.95 83.81
C SER A 894 -3.83 -68.85 85.06
N LYS A 895 -3.71 -68.24 86.24
CA LYS A 895 -3.71 -68.91 87.55
C LYS A 895 -5.13 -69.28 88.02
N TYR A 896 -6.07 -68.34 87.96
CA TYR A 896 -7.43 -68.52 88.50
C TYR A 896 -8.20 -69.67 87.82
N ILE A 897 -8.04 -69.86 86.51
CA ILE A 897 -8.73 -70.92 85.74
C ILE A 897 -8.39 -72.33 86.25
N LYS A 898 -7.20 -72.52 86.81
CA LYS A 898 -6.77 -73.81 87.37
C LYS A 898 -7.26 -74.04 88.80
N SER A 899 -7.84 -73.01 89.45
CA SER A 899 -8.35 -73.11 90.81
C SER A 899 -9.62 -73.96 90.90
N GLY A 900 -9.79 -74.67 92.03
CA GLY A 900 -11.02 -75.39 92.33
C GLY A 900 -12.22 -74.45 92.50
N SER A 901 -11.98 -73.22 92.99
CA SER A 901 -13.00 -72.18 93.15
C SER A 901 -13.61 -71.78 91.81
N PHE A 902 -12.80 -71.44 90.80
CA PHE A 902 -13.30 -71.10 89.46
C PHE A 902 -14.18 -72.21 88.87
N ARG A 903 -13.73 -73.47 88.95
CA ARG A 903 -14.45 -74.61 88.39
C ARG A 903 -15.84 -74.77 89.04
N THR A 904 -15.91 -74.61 90.35
CA THR A 904 -17.17 -74.71 91.12
C THR A 904 -18.12 -73.56 90.77
N THR A 905 -17.64 -72.32 90.83
CA THR A 905 -18.42 -71.11 90.51
C THR A 905 -18.91 -71.10 89.05
N PHE A 906 -18.06 -71.53 88.12
CA PHE A 906 -18.39 -71.60 86.70
C PHE A 906 -19.45 -72.68 86.42
N TYR A 907 -19.35 -73.85 87.04
CA TYR A 907 -20.39 -74.88 86.90
C TYR A 907 -21.72 -74.43 87.50
N MET A 908 -21.73 -73.77 88.67
CA MET A 908 -22.96 -73.23 89.26
C MET A 908 -23.62 -72.16 88.38
N ALA A 909 -22.83 -71.21 87.87
CA ALA A 909 -23.34 -70.18 86.96
C ALA A 909 -23.85 -70.79 85.63
N HIS A 910 -23.21 -71.86 85.15
CA HIS A 910 -23.65 -72.57 83.95
C HIS A 910 -24.91 -73.41 84.20
N GLN A 911 -25.04 -74.00 85.38
CA GLN A 911 -26.24 -74.72 85.78
C GLN A 911 -27.47 -73.79 85.80
N ARG A 912 -27.30 -72.53 86.23
CA ARG A 912 -28.36 -71.51 86.13
C ARG A 912 -28.83 -71.24 84.69
N LEU A 913 -27.93 -71.32 83.71
CA LEU A 913 -28.30 -71.24 82.29
C LEU A 913 -29.13 -72.45 81.85
N LEU A 914 -28.82 -73.65 82.33
CA LEU A 914 -29.55 -74.87 81.96
C LEU A 914 -30.92 -74.94 82.65
N ASP A 915 -30.98 -74.60 83.93
CA ASP A 915 -32.18 -74.74 84.76
C ASP A 915 -33.16 -73.56 84.56
N GLU A 916 -32.69 -72.32 84.61
CA GLU A 916 -33.52 -71.10 84.52
C GLU A 916 -33.58 -70.50 83.10
N LYS A 917 -32.84 -71.05 82.13
CA LYS A 917 -32.66 -70.49 80.77
C LYS A 917 -32.11 -69.06 80.74
N LEU A 918 -31.44 -68.62 81.81
CA LEU A 918 -30.86 -67.29 81.93
C LEU A 918 -29.34 -67.34 81.79
N ASP A 919 -28.82 -66.75 80.71
CA ASP A 919 -27.38 -66.59 80.56
C ASP A 919 -26.87 -65.39 81.35
N VAL A 920 -26.28 -65.66 82.51
CA VAL A 920 -25.76 -64.67 83.44
C VAL A 920 -24.25 -64.45 83.33
N ILE A 921 -23.53 -65.24 82.52
CA ILE A 921 -22.06 -65.28 82.52
C ILE A 921 -21.46 -64.13 81.71
N ILE A 922 -20.50 -63.41 82.28
CA ILE A 922 -19.64 -62.44 81.59
C ILE A 922 -18.19 -62.83 81.88
N LEU A 923 -17.35 -62.90 80.85
CA LEU A 923 -15.94 -63.26 80.96
C LEU A 923 -15.08 -62.04 80.65
N ILE A 924 -14.25 -61.62 81.61
CA ILE A 924 -13.25 -60.58 81.47
C ILE A 924 -11.88 -61.23 81.42
N PHE A 925 -11.12 -60.99 80.36
CA PHE A 925 -9.77 -61.49 80.19
C PHE A 925 -8.77 -60.35 80.42
N LEU A 926 -8.07 -60.38 81.56
CA LEU A 926 -6.95 -59.45 81.85
C LEU A 926 -5.69 -59.85 81.08
N GLU A 927 -5.52 -61.16 80.87
CA GLU A 927 -4.47 -61.77 80.07
C GLU A 927 -5.09 -62.53 78.89
N LYS A 928 -4.31 -62.78 77.82
CA LYS A 928 -4.77 -63.56 76.66
C LYS A 928 -4.82 -65.07 76.96
N VAL A 929 -5.71 -65.49 77.84
CA VAL A 929 -5.87 -66.88 78.29
C VAL A 929 -7.08 -67.53 77.59
N LEU A 930 -7.06 -68.86 77.39
CA LEU A 930 -8.16 -69.64 76.79
C LEU A 930 -8.63 -69.22 75.38
N GLN A 931 -7.88 -68.41 74.63
CA GLN A 931 -8.25 -68.00 73.25
C GLN A 931 -8.41 -69.18 72.26
N LYS A 932 -7.81 -70.34 72.56
CA LYS A 932 -7.96 -71.58 71.79
C LYS A 932 -9.10 -72.48 72.28
N SER A 933 -9.74 -72.17 73.41
CA SER A 933 -10.86 -72.95 73.94
C SER A 933 -12.05 -72.92 72.98
N ARG A 934 -12.61 -74.11 72.69
CA ARG A 934 -13.81 -74.24 71.86
C ARG A 934 -14.99 -73.47 72.47
N TYR A 935 -15.12 -73.47 73.80
CA TYR A 935 -16.20 -72.78 74.50
C TYR A 935 -16.12 -71.26 74.32
N VAL A 936 -14.96 -70.64 74.54
CA VAL A 936 -14.80 -69.18 74.40
C VAL A 936 -14.99 -68.74 72.95
N ARG A 937 -14.48 -69.53 71.99
CA ARG A 937 -14.70 -69.25 70.55
C ARG A 937 -16.17 -69.35 70.16
N LEU A 938 -16.87 -70.36 70.67
CA LEU A 938 -18.30 -70.53 70.45
C LEU A 938 -19.08 -69.38 71.08
N ARG A 939 -18.79 -69.02 72.33
CA ARG A 939 -19.43 -67.91 73.04
C ARG A 939 -19.14 -66.56 72.40
N LYS A 940 -17.92 -66.31 71.90
CA LYS A 940 -17.56 -65.10 71.15
C LYS A 940 -18.33 -64.99 69.82
N ARG A 941 -18.76 -66.12 69.24
CA ARG A 941 -19.66 -66.16 68.07
C ARG A 941 -21.14 -66.01 68.44
N LEU A 942 -21.58 -66.67 69.51
CA LEU A 942 -22.97 -66.70 69.95
C LEU A 942 -23.38 -65.39 70.64
N CYS A 943 -22.65 -64.95 71.65
CA CYS A 943 -22.92 -63.74 72.44
C CYS A 943 -21.63 -62.94 72.65
N ARG A 944 -21.22 -62.19 71.61
CA ARG A 944 -19.95 -61.46 71.57
C ARG A 944 -19.79 -60.44 72.70
N SER A 945 -20.90 -59.85 73.18
CA SER A 945 -20.89 -58.86 74.26
C SER A 945 -20.53 -59.43 75.64
N SER A 946 -20.64 -60.75 75.83
CA SER A 946 -20.35 -61.42 77.10
C SER A 946 -18.87 -61.78 77.30
N VAL A 947 -18.02 -61.55 76.30
CA VAL A 947 -16.59 -61.86 76.33
C VAL A 947 -15.81 -60.57 76.07
N LEU A 948 -15.16 -60.05 77.11
CA LEU A 948 -14.46 -58.77 77.10
C LEU A 948 -12.97 -58.98 77.36
N GLU A 949 -12.14 -58.37 76.52
CA GLU A 949 -10.68 -58.44 76.63
C GLU A 949 -10.17 -57.07 77.08
N TRP A 950 -9.33 -57.04 78.13
CA TRP A 950 -8.73 -55.82 78.62
C TRP A 950 -7.74 -55.25 77.58
N PRO A 951 -7.91 -54.00 77.12
CA PRO A 951 -7.11 -53.46 76.03
C PRO A 951 -5.69 -53.08 76.50
N THR A 952 -4.68 -53.44 75.71
CA THR A 952 -3.28 -53.06 75.98
C THR A 952 -2.99 -51.58 75.72
N ASN A 953 -3.86 -50.88 74.98
CA ASN A 953 -3.74 -49.45 74.70
C ASN A 953 -4.62 -48.63 75.67
N PRO A 954 -4.05 -47.69 76.45
CA PRO A 954 -4.81 -46.83 77.37
C PRO A 954 -5.95 -46.05 76.69
N GLN A 955 -5.76 -45.63 75.43
CA GLN A 955 -6.77 -44.87 74.66
C GLN A 955 -8.03 -45.69 74.37
N SER A 956 -7.94 -47.03 74.38
CA SER A 956 -9.07 -47.93 74.13
C SER A 956 -9.83 -48.35 75.40
N GLN A 957 -9.32 -48.01 76.59
CA GLN A 957 -9.96 -48.34 77.88
C GLN A 957 -11.38 -47.73 78.03
N PRO A 958 -11.67 -46.50 77.60
CA PRO A 958 -13.03 -45.96 77.67
C PRO A 958 -14.07 -46.80 76.92
N PHE A 959 -13.69 -47.39 75.78
CA PHE A 959 -14.55 -48.29 75.03
C PHE A 959 -14.81 -49.61 75.77
N PHE A 960 -13.77 -50.20 76.38
CA PHE A 960 -13.92 -51.41 77.21
C PHE A 960 -14.91 -51.19 78.36
N TRP A 961 -14.76 -50.09 79.10
CA TRP A 961 -15.65 -49.78 80.22
C TRP A 961 -17.09 -49.58 79.79
N GLN A 962 -17.32 -48.96 78.63
CA GLN A 962 -18.65 -48.84 78.08
C GLN A 962 -19.23 -50.20 77.67
N CYS A 963 -18.44 -51.08 77.07
CA CYS A 963 -18.86 -52.44 76.74
C CYS A 963 -19.20 -53.27 77.99
N LEU A 964 -18.42 -53.15 79.08
CA LEU A 964 -18.69 -53.83 80.35
C LEU A 964 -19.98 -53.33 81.01
N LYS A 965 -20.18 -52.01 81.09
CA LYS A 965 -21.42 -51.41 81.63
C LYS A 965 -22.64 -51.86 80.82
N ASN A 966 -22.50 -52.00 79.51
CA ASN A 966 -23.57 -52.52 78.64
C ASN A 966 -23.84 -54.00 78.87
N ALA A 967 -22.79 -54.84 78.98
CA ALA A 967 -22.94 -56.28 79.22
C ALA A 967 -23.62 -56.59 80.56
N ILE A 968 -23.33 -55.81 81.62
CA ILE A 968 -24.00 -55.94 82.92
C ILE A 968 -25.46 -55.47 82.84
N ALA A 969 -25.73 -54.36 82.15
CA ALA A 969 -27.07 -53.75 82.07
C ALA A 969 -28.04 -54.46 81.11
N THR A 970 -27.57 -55.33 80.22
CA THR A 970 -28.40 -55.97 79.17
C THR A 970 -28.55 -57.47 79.38
N ASN A 971 -29.71 -58.01 79.00
CA ASN A 971 -29.91 -59.46 79.00
C ASN A 971 -29.10 -60.09 77.84
N ASN A 972 -28.35 -61.14 78.15
CA ASN A 972 -27.50 -61.82 77.17
C ASN A 972 -28.35 -62.45 76.05
N SER A 973 -29.63 -62.78 76.30
CA SER A 973 -30.58 -63.30 75.31
C SER A 973 -30.77 -62.37 74.09
N LEU A 974 -30.75 -61.06 74.31
CA LEU A 974 -30.91 -60.05 73.25
C LEU A 974 -29.61 -59.78 72.46
N ALA A 975 -28.48 -60.25 72.99
CA ALA A 975 -27.17 -60.09 72.39
C ALA A 975 -26.71 -61.32 71.59
N TYR A 976 -27.54 -62.37 71.52
CA TYR A 976 -27.29 -63.49 70.62
C TYR A 976 -27.42 -63.06 69.17
N ASN A 977 -26.52 -63.59 68.34
CA ASN A 977 -26.48 -63.27 66.93
C ASN A 977 -27.74 -63.77 66.21
N LYS A 978 -28.54 -62.86 65.62
CA LYS A 978 -29.84 -63.16 64.98
C LYS A 978 -29.76 -64.17 63.82
N LEU A 979 -28.57 -64.36 63.23
CA LEU A 979 -28.31 -65.33 62.16
C LEU A 979 -28.40 -66.80 62.59
N LEU A 980 -28.57 -67.09 63.88
CA LEU A 980 -28.74 -68.44 64.45
C LEU A 980 -30.04 -68.58 65.27
N GLN A 981 -30.96 -67.61 65.19
CA GLN A 981 -32.23 -67.62 65.94
C GLN A 981 -33.36 -68.41 65.25
N GLU A 982 -33.11 -68.99 64.08
CA GLU A 982 -33.94 -70.04 63.47
C GLU A 982 -33.25 -71.40 63.67
N THR A 983 -33.39 -71.93 64.88
CA THR A 983 -33.39 -73.37 65.19
C THR A 983 -33.78 -73.45 66.66
N VAL A 984 -35.04 -73.83 66.91
CA VAL A 984 -35.42 -74.48 68.17
C VAL A 984 -34.61 -75.76 68.31
#